data_AF-A0A3M1WZ01-F1
#
_entry.id   AF-A0A3M1WZ01-F1
#
_cell.length_a   1.000
_cell.length_b   1.000
_cell.length_c   1.000
_cell.angle_alpha   90.00
_cell.angle_beta   90.00
_cell.angle_gamma   90.00
#
_symmetry.space_group_name_H-M   'P 1'
#
loop_
_entity.id
_entity.type
_entity.pdbx_description
1 polymer ?
#
loop_
_entity_poly.entity_id
_entity_poly.type
_entity_poly.pdbx_seq_one_letter_code
_entity_poly.pdbx_strand_id
1 'polypeptide(L)'
;MRIFSSGGDPGRFRLETFFGRERELATLLRVADHASVGSAGNVLLYGPPNVGKTSLLLKFREKVLQEKEGAFPFYFSFSSALGSSVRLVYQFAGEYLRQLLSFYGDDLPGGFDLMDLADRLSAVGVEVPVDFLRGVEERIREKDLVSALALALTLPFEVRKGGVIDLFLLDDFQFAMKMEDVPGWAILSVIRPYIKGGKAAFFIAGSSPGIVTASLKREGLYGSFSLLELSGLDRKSAREHFAHLVRKRKLQIPESVVELFTERLGGMPVYHRLLVDELTFQGEEVKDQGDAESFYARSVVEGRLNTYWREFFESVLSTRRQLARGIRFLKRVLVDEFPIDSYEGALGLIGGEPEDAEKILDALEFRGLLKTDFEKLSFVDDPVLRDFLFWAYERGIMGKHNTQIISLLVERNLFKRRFPSPDVYRREMLEAVKELLRRWDCQEVPAVLFDYLSFREKYGRKGILEVLVGMEEEKMKYKLPKVSSVSFGFAVGGRLPRIDFDVVGYGFRNREFTEEALVIWVVDFVEDRILTRTKLEHFENRCRLLALEKSLGKEQLVRWVIFRGSVDEEALAYASSHGIYLTHEKQFRILLNIFGVEEAEEERRPVEEKAEDVSREEPLEFDLVIPMRDDAEVIAARVAEEISYFREVDRDTLDRIKMAIIEACINAFEHSQSESGLVKLRYVIDKDRVEVFVTDEGRGFSPRGSLDRKEEKRKRGWGLKIIRELVDEVDVVTGDEGTTIRLVKFLDEAEKISQDVKVSAESEEQSGEENGEND
;
A
#
# COMPACT_ATOMS: atom_id res chain seq x y z
N MET A 1 -0.65 27.91 8.35
CA MET A 1 -1.72 28.42 9.27
C MET A 1 -3.00 28.85 8.54
N ARG A 2 -2.95 29.43 7.33
CA ARG A 2 -4.14 29.86 6.56
C ARG A 2 -4.97 28.72 5.95
N ILE A 3 -4.42 27.52 5.74
CA ILE A 3 -5.17 26.39 5.14
C ILE A 3 -6.05 25.70 6.19
N PHE A 4 -5.54 25.52 7.42
CA PHE A 4 -6.27 24.84 8.51
C PHE A 4 -7.19 25.75 9.33
N SER A 5 -7.00 27.07 9.32
CA SER A 5 -7.89 28.01 10.02
C SER A 5 -9.06 28.52 9.17
N SER A 6 -9.15 28.12 7.90
CA SER A 6 -10.10 28.73 6.95
C SER A 6 -11.16 27.79 6.37
N GLY A 7 -11.21 26.53 6.84
CA GLY A 7 -12.27 25.58 6.47
C GLY A 7 -13.63 25.91 7.09
N GLY A 8 -13.66 26.76 8.12
CA GLY A 8 -14.85 27.09 8.92
C GLY A 8 -15.48 28.46 8.69
N ASP A 9 -14.96 29.28 7.76
CA ASP A 9 -15.54 30.61 7.53
C ASP A 9 -16.86 30.49 6.73
N PRO A 10 -18.03 30.82 7.31
CA PRO A 10 -19.30 30.82 6.60
C PRO A 10 -19.27 31.69 5.33
N GLY A 11 -18.42 32.73 5.30
CA GLY A 11 -18.25 33.62 4.15
C GLY A 11 -17.58 32.98 2.93
N ARG A 12 -16.97 31.79 3.07
CA ARG A 12 -16.35 31.04 1.96
C ARG A 12 -17.22 29.91 1.42
N PHE A 13 -18.31 29.57 2.10
CA PHE A 13 -19.23 28.53 1.65
C PHE A 13 -19.99 28.99 0.40
N ARG A 14 -20.02 28.14 -0.62
CA ARG A 14 -20.75 28.39 -1.86
C ARG A 14 -21.69 27.22 -2.13
N LEU A 15 -22.98 27.53 -2.12
CA LEU A 15 -24.07 26.61 -2.44
C LEU A 15 -23.86 25.77 -3.69
N GLU A 16 -23.45 26.44 -4.76
CA GLU A 16 -23.24 25.86 -6.09
C GLU A 16 -22.14 24.80 -6.09
N THR A 17 -21.32 24.75 -5.03
CA THR A 17 -20.20 23.80 -4.89
C THR A 17 -20.50 22.66 -3.92
N PHE A 18 -21.72 22.59 -3.38
CA PHE A 18 -22.16 21.48 -2.54
C PHE A 18 -22.70 20.34 -3.42
N PHE A 19 -22.13 19.15 -3.28
CA PHE A 19 -22.48 17.96 -4.07
C PHE A 19 -22.71 16.74 -3.18
N GLY A 20 -23.67 15.90 -3.59
CA GLY A 20 -24.04 14.70 -2.87
C GLY A 20 -24.63 15.01 -1.49
N ARG A 21 -24.54 14.03 -0.58
CA ARG A 21 -24.97 14.14 0.83
C ARG A 21 -26.46 14.40 1.07
N GLU A 22 -27.31 14.16 0.07
CA GLU A 22 -28.75 14.39 0.19
C GLU A 22 -29.39 13.53 1.28
N ARG A 23 -28.87 12.32 1.51
CA ARG A 23 -29.35 11.41 2.57
C ARG A 23 -29.02 11.95 3.97
N GLU A 24 -27.80 12.42 4.14
CA GLU A 24 -27.31 13.01 5.38
C GLU A 24 -28.05 14.32 5.66
N LEU A 25 -28.20 15.19 4.66
CA LEU A 25 -28.96 16.44 4.76
C LEU A 25 -30.43 16.18 5.12
N ALA A 26 -31.09 15.22 4.45
CA ALA A 26 -32.46 14.84 4.77
C ALA A 26 -32.59 14.31 6.21
N THR A 27 -31.55 13.65 6.73
CA THR A 27 -31.52 13.21 8.13
C THR A 27 -31.46 14.37 9.10
N LEU A 28 -30.63 15.39 8.84
CA LEU A 28 -30.59 16.61 9.66
C LEU A 28 -31.92 17.37 9.62
N LEU A 29 -32.52 17.50 8.43
CA LEU A 29 -33.82 18.16 8.24
C LEU A 29 -34.94 17.46 9.01
N ARG A 30 -35.01 16.12 8.98
CA ARG A 30 -35.99 15.36 9.78
C ARG A 30 -35.85 15.62 11.27
N VAL A 31 -34.62 15.66 11.79
CA VAL A 31 -34.39 15.96 13.21
C VAL A 31 -34.85 17.37 13.56
N ALA A 32 -34.61 18.35 12.69
CA ALA A 32 -35.14 19.70 12.88
C ALA A 32 -36.67 19.77 12.83
N ASP A 33 -37.35 18.94 12.03
CA ASP A 33 -38.81 18.86 12.04
C ASP A 33 -39.32 18.38 13.41
N HIS A 34 -38.72 17.34 13.97
CA HIS A 34 -39.10 16.86 15.30
C HIS A 34 -38.83 17.90 16.41
N ALA A 35 -37.78 18.71 16.28
CA ALA A 35 -37.51 19.83 17.18
C ALA A 35 -38.64 20.86 17.18
N SER A 36 -39.19 21.20 16.00
CA SER A 36 -40.30 22.13 15.89
C SER A 36 -41.59 21.66 16.59
N VAL A 37 -41.74 20.35 16.79
CA VAL A 37 -42.90 19.71 17.44
C VAL A 37 -42.67 19.42 18.93
N GLY A 38 -41.53 19.84 19.49
CA GLY A 38 -41.19 19.65 20.92
C GLY A 38 -40.61 18.28 21.26
N SER A 39 -40.20 17.50 20.26
CA SER A 39 -39.47 16.24 20.40
C SER A 39 -38.07 16.40 19.77
N ALA A 40 -37.30 17.38 20.25
CA ALA A 40 -36.00 17.66 19.66
C ALA A 40 -35.03 16.47 19.80
N GLY A 41 -34.63 15.91 18.67
CA GLY A 41 -33.50 15.00 18.59
C GLY A 41 -32.19 15.78 18.49
N ASN A 42 -31.09 15.19 18.98
CA ASN A 42 -29.74 15.73 18.80
C ASN A 42 -28.96 14.86 17.84
N VAL A 43 -28.02 15.44 17.10
CA VAL A 43 -27.16 14.72 16.15
C VAL A 43 -25.69 14.99 16.45
N LEU A 44 -24.89 13.93 16.53
CA LEU A 44 -23.44 14.01 16.52
C LEU A 44 -22.96 13.61 15.13
N LEU A 45 -22.48 14.61 14.39
CA LEU A 45 -21.85 14.47 13.09
C LEU A 45 -20.36 14.22 13.26
N TYR A 46 -19.86 13.07 12.83
CA TYR A 46 -18.44 12.74 12.93
C TYR A 46 -17.91 12.14 11.64
N GLY A 47 -16.59 12.10 11.51
CA GLY A 47 -15.91 11.56 10.34
C GLY A 47 -14.52 12.17 10.18
N PRO A 48 -13.73 11.69 9.19
CA PRO A 48 -12.38 12.16 8.95
C PRO A 48 -12.28 13.68 8.80
N PRO A 49 -11.11 14.29 9.07
CA PRO A 49 -10.90 15.71 8.81
C PRO A 49 -11.21 16.04 7.34
N ASN A 50 -11.81 17.21 7.09
CA ASN A 50 -12.09 17.74 5.75
C ASN A 50 -13.04 16.93 4.84
N VAL A 51 -13.75 15.93 5.39
CA VAL A 51 -14.77 15.14 4.67
C VAL A 51 -16.03 15.94 4.26
N GLY A 52 -16.16 17.19 4.74
CA GLY A 52 -17.27 18.09 4.40
C GLY A 52 -18.31 18.32 5.52
N LYS A 53 -17.99 18.02 6.78
CA LYS A 53 -18.87 18.23 7.95
C LYS A 53 -19.40 19.66 8.04
N THR A 54 -18.51 20.65 8.04
CA THR A 54 -18.85 22.07 8.05
C THR A 54 -19.73 22.46 6.86
N SER A 55 -19.39 21.99 5.65
CA SER A 55 -20.18 22.29 4.46
C SER A 55 -21.59 21.71 4.53
N LEU A 56 -21.76 20.53 5.14
CA LEU A 56 -23.08 19.95 5.39
C LEU A 56 -23.88 20.76 6.42
N LEU A 57 -23.25 21.19 7.52
CA LEU A 57 -23.89 22.05 8.51
C LEU A 57 -24.33 23.40 7.92
N LEU A 58 -23.50 24.03 7.09
CA LEU A 58 -23.82 25.29 6.44
C LEU A 58 -24.91 25.14 5.37
N LYS A 59 -24.90 24.04 4.60
CA LYS A 59 -25.99 23.72 3.67
C LYS A 59 -27.31 23.50 4.41
N PHE A 60 -27.25 22.77 5.53
CA PHE A 60 -28.39 22.54 6.39
C PHE A 60 -28.94 23.84 6.99
N ARG A 61 -28.07 24.70 7.51
CA ARG A 61 -28.42 26.04 8.02
C ARG A 61 -29.23 26.83 7.00
N GLU A 62 -28.74 26.89 5.77
CA GLU A 62 -29.42 27.65 4.72
C GLU A 62 -30.78 27.05 4.34
N LYS A 63 -30.87 25.71 4.25
CA LYS A 63 -32.14 25.03 4.01
C LYS A 63 -33.17 25.32 5.10
N VAL A 64 -32.74 25.33 6.38
CA VAL A 64 -33.61 25.73 7.49
C VAL A 64 -34.08 27.17 7.33
N LEU A 65 -33.18 28.11 7.02
CA LEU A 65 -33.54 29.52 6.83
C LEU A 65 -34.53 29.74 5.66
N GLN A 66 -34.46 28.91 4.62
CA GLN A 66 -35.34 29.02 3.44
C GLN A 66 -36.70 28.34 3.64
N GLU A 67 -36.72 27.18 4.29
CA GLU A 67 -37.87 26.26 4.26
C GLU A 67 -38.61 26.17 5.59
N LYS A 68 -38.02 26.64 6.71
CA LYS A 68 -38.58 26.46 8.06
C LYS A 68 -38.77 27.78 8.79
N GLU A 69 -40.00 28.28 8.77
CA GLU A 69 -40.40 29.40 9.62
C GLU A 69 -40.33 29.01 11.11
N GLY A 70 -39.81 29.91 11.94
CA GLY A 70 -39.74 29.70 13.39
C GLY A 70 -38.57 28.83 13.89
N ALA A 71 -37.62 28.45 13.02
CA ALA A 71 -36.40 27.75 13.41
C ALA A 71 -35.16 28.64 13.18
N PHE A 72 -34.38 28.88 14.23
CA PHE A 72 -33.15 29.68 14.16
C PHE A 72 -31.90 28.78 14.18
N PRO A 73 -31.22 28.59 13.03
CA PRO A 73 -30.02 27.78 12.94
C PRO A 73 -28.75 28.59 13.31
N PHE A 74 -28.46 28.63 14.60
CA PHE A 74 -27.27 29.27 15.14
C PHE A 74 -26.02 28.44 14.85
N TYR A 75 -25.07 29.00 14.11
CA TYR A 75 -23.80 28.35 13.81
C TYR A 75 -22.66 28.89 14.67
N PHE A 76 -21.88 28.00 15.28
CA PHE A 76 -20.68 28.39 16.01
C PHE A 76 -19.57 27.36 15.80
N SER A 77 -18.37 27.84 15.46
CA SER A 77 -17.19 26.98 15.31
C SER A 77 -16.23 27.18 16.47
N PHE A 78 -15.93 26.11 17.21
CA PHE A 78 -15.00 26.18 18.34
C PHE A 78 -13.55 26.40 17.89
N SER A 79 -13.21 26.16 16.62
CA SER A 79 -11.90 26.47 16.08
C SER A 79 -11.66 27.98 15.86
N SER A 80 -12.67 28.85 16.00
CA SER A 80 -12.49 30.31 15.96
C SER A 80 -11.93 30.90 17.26
N ALA A 81 -12.09 30.19 18.37
CA ALA A 81 -11.79 30.65 19.73
C ALA A 81 -10.61 29.90 20.38
N LEU A 82 -9.71 29.34 19.56
CA LEU A 82 -8.58 28.53 20.03
C LEU A 82 -7.72 29.25 21.08
N GLY A 83 -7.45 28.56 22.19
CA GLY A 83 -6.46 28.96 23.18
C GLY A 83 -6.83 30.17 24.05
N SER A 84 -8.07 30.64 24.03
CA SER A 84 -8.52 31.70 24.93
C SER A 84 -9.96 31.51 25.36
N SER A 85 -10.16 31.20 26.65
CA SER A 85 -11.48 31.04 27.25
C SER A 85 -12.27 32.36 27.21
N VAL A 86 -11.59 33.50 27.43
CA VAL A 86 -12.20 34.84 27.30
C VAL A 86 -12.74 35.08 25.89
N ARG A 87 -11.95 34.72 24.87
CA ARG A 87 -12.38 34.86 23.47
C ARG A 87 -13.58 33.98 23.16
N LEU A 88 -13.62 32.75 23.67
CA LEU A 88 -14.77 31.85 23.51
C LEU A 88 -16.03 32.49 24.09
N VAL A 89 -15.98 33.00 25.32
CA VAL A 89 -17.14 33.60 26.00
C VAL A 89 -17.70 34.77 25.18
N TYR A 90 -16.84 35.73 24.82
CA TYR A 90 -17.27 36.90 24.04
C TYR A 90 -17.74 36.52 22.62
N GLN A 91 -17.00 35.65 21.93
CA GLN A 91 -17.38 35.26 20.58
C GLN A 91 -18.67 34.46 20.55
N PHE A 92 -18.91 33.56 21.50
CA PHE A 92 -20.14 32.77 21.53
C PHE A 92 -21.36 33.67 21.74
N ALA A 93 -21.33 34.53 22.77
CA ALA A 93 -22.44 35.45 23.05
C ALA A 93 -22.65 36.44 21.90
N GLY A 94 -21.58 37.06 21.42
CA GLY A 94 -21.66 38.03 20.33
C GLY A 94 -22.13 37.41 19.02
N GLU A 95 -21.63 36.23 18.65
CA GLU A 95 -22.03 35.55 17.42
C GLU A 95 -23.49 35.09 17.47
N TYR A 96 -23.98 34.68 18.65
CA TYR A 96 -25.39 34.36 18.86
C TYR A 96 -26.27 35.57 18.57
N LEU A 97 -26.01 36.70 19.25
CA LEU A 97 -26.80 37.93 19.07
C LEU A 97 -26.68 38.46 17.65
N ARG A 98 -25.49 38.45 17.06
CA ARG A 98 -25.22 38.90 15.69
C ARG A 98 -25.98 38.08 14.64
N GLN A 99 -25.96 36.75 14.75
CA GLN A 99 -26.70 35.88 13.84
C GLN A 99 -28.21 35.97 14.06
N LEU A 100 -28.66 36.15 15.31
CA LEU A 100 -30.08 36.33 15.63
C LEU A 100 -30.61 37.64 15.04
N LEU A 101 -29.82 38.71 15.12
CA LEU A 101 -30.16 40.00 14.55
C LEU A 101 -30.32 39.92 13.02
N SER A 102 -29.39 39.23 12.35
CA SER A 102 -29.51 38.95 10.91
C SER A 102 -30.69 38.05 10.56
N PHE A 103 -31.07 37.11 11.44
CA PHE A 103 -32.26 36.28 11.25
C PHE A 103 -33.56 37.11 11.24
N TYR A 104 -33.61 38.20 12.00
CA TYR A 104 -34.73 39.16 12.00
C TYR A 104 -34.62 40.25 10.92
N GLY A 105 -33.63 40.16 10.02
CA GLY A 105 -33.55 40.99 8.82
C GLY A 105 -32.75 42.29 8.93
N ASP A 106 -31.96 42.49 9.99
CA ASP A 106 -31.01 43.60 10.08
C ASP A 106 -29.65 43.22 9.45
N ASP A 107 -28.88 44.22 9.04
CA ASP A 107 -27.55 44.06 8.45
C ASP A 107 -26.58 43.51 9.50
N LEU A 108 -25.66 42.64 9.06
CA LEU A 108 -24.62 42.10 9.93
C LEU A 108 -23.67 43.22 10.40
N PRO A 109 -23.66 43.59 11.69
CA PRO A 109 -22.77 44.63 12.18
C PRO A 109 -21.32 44.13 12.14
N GLY A 110 -20.39 45.04 11.87
CA GLY A 110 -18.96 44.75 11.83
C GLY A 110 -18.30 44.59 13.21
N GLY A 111 -18.99 44.98 14.28
CA GLY A 111 -18.51 44.96 15.66
C GLY A 111 -19.19 43.89 16.54
N PHE A 112 -18.53 43.55 17.66
CA PHE A 112 -19.00 42.59 18.68
C PHE A 112 -19.38 43.29 20.00
N ASP A 113 -19.89 44.53 19.93
CA ASP A 113 -20.41 45.19 21.12
C ASP A 113 -21.74 44.51 21.53
N LEU A 114 -21.70 43.78 22.64
CA LEU A 114 -22.84 42.99 23.12
C LEU A 114 -24.04 43.88 23.45
N MET A 115 -23.79 45.10 23.95
CA MET A 115 -24.84 46.03 24.33
C MET A 115 -25.50 46.63 23.09
N ASP A 116 -24.72 47.06 22.09
CA ASP A 116 -25.24 47.55 20.80
C ASP A 116 -26.09 46.48 20.09
N LEU A 117 -25.61 45.23 20.08
CA LEU A 117 -26.35 44.10 19.52
C LEU A 117 -27.68 43.85 20.24
N ALA A 118 -27.70 43.96 21.57
CA ALA A 118 -28.90 43.82 22.38
C ALA A 118 -29.92 44.95 22.15
N ASP A 119 -29.43 46.18 22.01
CA ASP A 119 -30.28 47.35 21.73
C ASP A 119 -30.93 47.24 20.34
N ARG A 120 -30.17 46.82 19.33
CA ARG A 120 -30.69 46.53 17.98
C ARG A 120 -31.71 45.41 17.96
N LEU A 121 -31.44 44.31 18.68
CA LEU A 121 -32.39 43.20 18.82
C LEU A 121 -33.69 43.64 19.50
N SER A 122 -33.60 44.49 20.52
CA SER A 122 -34.76 45.07 21.19
C SER A 122 -35.61 45.90 20.22
N ALA A 123 -34.97 46.64 19.29
CA ALA A 123 -35.67 47.41 18.27
C ALA A 123 -36.48 46.55 17.28
N VAL A 124 -36.10 45.28 17.07
CA VAL A 124 -36.83 44.31 16.24
C VAL A 124 -37.74 43.37 17.04
N GLY A 125 -37.99 43.69 18.32
CA GLY A 125 -38.93 42.96 19.18
C GLY A 125 -38.38 41.71 19.86
N VAL A 126 -37.06 41.58 19.97
CA VAL A 126 -36.38 40.49 20.69
C VAL A 126 -35.86 41.02 22.03
N GLU A 127 -36.38 40.51 23.15
CA GLU A 127 -35.90 40.93 24.48
C GLU A 127 -34.63 40.16 24.86
N VAL A 128 -33.51 40.87 24.94
CA VAL A 128 -32.22 40.34 25.41
C VAL A 128 -32.02 40.74 26.88
N PRO A 129 -31.69 39.79 27.77
CA PRO A 129 -31.50 40.09 29.19
C PRO A 129 -30.17 40.85 29.42
N VAL A 130 -30.25 42.18 29.48
CA VAL A 130 -29.07 43.06 29.66
C VAL A 130 -28.24 42.71 30.90
N ASP A 131 -28.88 42.27 31.99
CA ASP A 131 -28.18 41.87 33.21
C ASP A 131 -27.29 40.63 33.01
N PHE A 132 -27.65 39.73 32.09
CA PHE A 132 -26.77 38.61 31.71
C PHE A 132 -25.52 39.10 30.99
N LEU A 133 -25.65 40.07 30.08
CA LEU A 133 -24.52 40.63 29.34
C LEU A 133 -23.55 41.35 30.28
N ARG A 134 -24.06 42.17 31.20
CA ARG A 134 -23.25 42.78 32.26
C ARG A 134 -22.57 41.74 33.14
N GLY A 135 -23.31 40.70 33.52
CA GLY A 135 -22.76 39.58 34.30
C GLY A 135 -21.61 38.88 33.59
N VAL A 136 -21.67 38.68 32.26
CA VAL A 136 -20.56 38.14 31.47
C VAL A 136 -19.33 39.04 31.58
N GLU A 137 -19.47 40.34 31.35
CA GLU A 137 -18.35 41.29 31.42
C GLU A 137 -17.74 41.40 32.83
N GLU A 138 -18.59 41.40 33.87
CA GLU A 138 -18.18 41.43 35.27
C GLU A 138 -17.36 40.18 35.64
N ARG A 139 -17.85 38.98 35.31
CA ARG A 139 -17.15 37.73 35.61
C ARG A 139 -15.82 37.60 34.87
N ILE A 140 -15.75 38.09 33.63
CA ILE A 140 -14.47 38.18 32.90
C ILE A 140 -13.50 39.12 33.62
N ARG A 141 -13.97 40.27 34.10
CA ARG A 141 -13.14 41.23 34.87
C ARG A 141 -12.64 40.64 36.19
N GLU A 142 -13.48 39.84 36.84
CA GLU A 142 -13.16 39.10 38.07
C GLU A 142 -12.28 37.85 37.84
N LYS A 143 -12.02 37.50 36.58
CA LYS A 143 -11.31 36.27 36.16
C LYS A 143 -12.06 34.98 36.53
N ASP A 144 -13.37 35.04 36.75
CA ASP A 144 -14.24 33.87 36.91
C ASP A 144 -14.78 33.41 35.54
N LEU A 145 -13.89 32.75 34.78
CA LEU A 145 -14.17 32.36 33.40
C LEU A 145 -15.19 31.22 33.28
N VAL A 146 -15.31 30.38 34.30
CA VAL A 146 -16.29 29.29 34.34
C VAL A 146 -17.70 29.87 34.45
N SER A 147 -17.92 30.82 35.36
CA SER A 147 -19.21 31.50 35.48
C SER A 147 -19.52 32.37 34.27
N ALA A 148 -18.51 33.08 33.73
CA ALA A 148 -18.67 33.87 32.51
C ALA A 148 -19.13 33.00 31.33
N LEU A 149 -18.51 31.83 31.16
CA LEU A 149 -18.89 30.85 30.14
C LEU A 149 -20.28 30.29 30.39
N ALA A 150 -20.64 29.96 31.64
CA ALA A 150 -21.96 29.48 31.98
C ALA A 150 -23.05 30.49 31.59
N LEU A 151 -22.83 31.79 31.86
CA LEU A 151 -23.72 32.87 31.46
C LEU A 151 -23.83 32.99 29.93
N ALA A 152 -22.70 32.98 29.23
CA ALA A 152 -22.70 33.09 27.76
C ALA A 152 -23.38 31.90 27.07
N LEU A 153 -23.18 30.67 27.55
CA LEU A 153 -23.83 29.47 27.01
C LEU A 153 -25.33 29.39 27.37
N THR A 154 -25.74 30.05 28.45
CA THR A 154 -27.14 30.09 28.90
C THR A 154 -27.93 31.21 28.22
N LEU A 155 -27.27 32.30 27.82
CA LEU A 155 -27.87 33.46 27.15
C LEU A 155 -28.91 33.09 26.07
N PRO A 156 -28.64 32.16 25.12
CA PRO A 156 -29.62 31.77 24.11
C PRO A 156 -31.00 31.36 24.64
N PHE A 157 -31.04 30.73 25.82
CA PHE A 157 -32.25 30.20 26.42
C PHE A 157 -33.04 31.25 27.22
N GLU A 158 -32.41 32.38 27.52
CA GLU A 158 -33.01 33.49 28.26
C GLU A 158 -33.54 34.59 27.33
N VAL A 159 -33.05 34.65 26.08
CA VAL A 159 -33.54 35.58 25.06
C VAL A 159 -34.97 35.25 24.67
N ARG A 160 -35.88 36.24 24.76
CA ARG A 160 -37.29 36.06 24.38
C ARG A 160 -37.53 36.51 22.96
N LYS A 161 -37.88 35.55 22.11
CA LYS A 161 -37.97 35.69 20.65
C LYS A 161 -39.21 35.06 20.02
N GLY A 162 -40.34 35.11 20.74
CA GLY A 162 -41.66 34.84 20.16
C GLY A 162 -41.89 33.43 19.60
N GLY A 163 -41.41 32.38 20.29
CA GLY A 163 -41.67 30.98 19.91
C GLY A 163 -40.70 30.39 18.88
N VAL A 164 -39.69 31.15 18.45
CA VAL A 164 -38.60 30.66 17.62
C VAL A 164 -37.74 29.65 18.40
N ILE A 165 -37.45 28.51 17.78
CA ILE A 165 -36.66 27.42 18.38
C ILE A 165 -35.20 27.51 17.91
N ASP A 166 -34.26 27.37 18.86
CA ASP A 166 -32.83 27.28 18.55
C ASP A 166 -32.45 25.90 17.98
N LEU A 167 -31.77 25.92 16.83
CA LEU A 167 -31.01 24.78 16.32
C LEU A 167 -29.53 25.13 16.44
N PHE A 168 -28.84 24.53 17.42
CA PHE A 168 -27.42 24.77 17.67
C PHE A 168 -26.56 23.94 16.72
N LEU A 169 -25.88 24.59 15.78
CA LEU A 169 -24.91 23.99 14.86
C LEU A 169 -23.51 24.24 15.41
N LEU A 170 -23.03 23.33 16.23
CA LEU A 170 -21.76 23.44 16.96
C LEU A 170 -20.67 22.68 16.20
N ASP A 171 -19.83 23.40 15.48
CA ASP A 171 -18.78 22.83 14.65
C ASP A 171 -17.45 22.73 15.38
N ASP A 172 -16.62 21.78 14.96
CA ASP A 172 -15.27 21.60 15.51
C ASP A 172 -15.24 21.39 17.04
N PHE A 173 -16.25 20.70 17.58
CA PHE A 173 -16.49 20.63 19.02
C PHE A 173 -15.36 19.99 19.83
N GLN A 174 -14.48 19.20 19.21
CA GLN A 174 -13.28 18.67 19.89
C GLN A 174 -12.41 19.78 20.49
N PHE A 175 -12.38 20.98 19.89
CA PHE A 175 -11.60 22.11 20.39
C PHE A 175 -12.14 22.69 21.70
N ALA A 176 -13.42 22.49 21.99
CA ALA A 176 -14.01 22.80 23.30
C ALA A 176 -13.29 22.06 24.45
N MET A 177 -12.67 20.91 24.16
CA MET A 177 -11.99 20.09 25.16
C MET A 177 -10.53 20.52 25.43
N LYS A 178 -9.96 21.42 24.63
CA LYS A 178 -8.56 21.89 24.75
C LYS A 178 -8.42 23.31 25.33
N MET A 179 -9.42 23.78 26.07
CA MET A 179 -9.37 25.10 26.69
C MET A 179 -8.44 25.09 27.91
N GLU A 180 -7.56 26.08 28.03
CA GLU A 180 -6.55 26.14 29.10
C GLU A 180 -7.14 26.52 30.46
N ASP A 181 -8.07 27.50 30.48
CA ASP A 181 -8.60 28.05 31.75
C ASP A 181 -9.94 27.46 32.18
N VAL A 182 -10.56 26.66 31.32
CA VAL A 182 -11.89 26.07 31.57
C VAL A 182 -11.82 24.57 31.32
N PRO A 183 -12.31 23.73 32.26
CA PRO A 183 -12.34 22.30 32.03
C PRO A 183 -13.17 21.94 30.79
N GLY A 184 -12.66 21.09 29.92
CA GLY A 184 -13.34 20.73 28.67
C GLY A 184 -14.78 20.20 28.85
N TRP A 185 -15.06 19.54 29.97
CA TRP A 185 -16.40 19.04 30.31
C TRP A 185 -17.39 20.15 30.70
N ALA A 186 -16.92 21.34 31.11
CA ALA A 186 -17.77 22.41 31.64
C ALA A 186 -18.84 22.86 30.65
N ILE A 187 -18.50 22.93 29.35
CA ILE A 187 -19.44 23.33 28.30
C ILE A 187 -20.63 22.36 28.27
N LEU A 188 -20.38 21.06 28.21
CA LEU A 188 -21.43 20.04 28.18
C LEU A 188 -22.23 20.02 29.48
N SER A 189 -21.60 20.20 30.64
CA SER A 189 -22.32 20.26 31.92
C SER A 189 -23.27 21.45 32.00
N VAL A 190 -22.88 22.62 31.47
CA VAL A 190 -23.75 23.80 31.40
C VAL A 190 -24.93 23.56 30.46
N ILE A 191 -24.69 23.02 29.27
CA ILE A 191 -25.76 22.86 28.27
C ILE A 191 -26.61 21.59 28.45
N ARG A 192 -26.19 20.67 29.33
CA ARG A 192 -26.85 19.38 29.60
C ARG A 192 -28.35 19.48 29.89
N PRO A 193 -28.84 20.41 30.74
CA PRO A 193 -30.27 20.53 30.99
C PRO A 193 -31.07 20.85 29.72
N TYR A 194 -30.48 21.63 28.80
CA TYR A 194 -31.13 22.04 27.56
C TYR A 194 -31.11 20.92 26.51
N ILE A 195 -30.03 20.14 26.44
CA ILE A 195 -29.96 18.93 25.61
C ILE A 195 -31.04 17.93 26.00
N LYS A 196 -31.29 17.74 27.32
CA LYS A 196 -32.31 16.82 27.83
C LYS A 196 -33.73 17.41 27.81
N GLY A 197 -33.83 18.74 27.84
CA GLY A 197 -35.11 19.44 27.97
C GLY A 197 -35.93 19.51 26.68
N GLY A 198 -35.37 19.16 25.53
CA GLY A 198 -36.09 19.10 24.25
C GLY A 198 -36.55 20.44 23.68
N LYS A 199 -36.17 21.57 24.32
CA LYS A 199 -36.53 22.94 23.92
C LYS A 199 -35.62 23.51 22.82
N ALA A 200 -34.53 22.82 22.50
CA ALA A 200 -33.60 23.13 21.43
C ALA A 200 -33.02 21.83 20.86
N ALA A 201 -32.53 21.88 19.63
CA ALA A 201 -31.84 20.77 19.00
C ALA A 201 -30.35 21.06 18.84
N PHE A 202 -29.50 20.07 19.15
CA PHE A 202 -28.05 20.21 19.06
C PHE A 202 -27.50 19.33 17.92
N PHE A 203 -26.82 19.97 16.98
CA PHE A 203 -26.08 19.36 15.89
C PHE A 203 -24.60 19.62 16.13
N ILE A 204 -23.92 18.66 16.76
CA ILE A 204 -22.51 18.76 17.12
C ILE A 204 -21.70 18.10 16.01
N ALA A 205 -20.72 18.80 15.43
CA ALA A 205 -19.77 18.23 14.50
C ALA A 205 -18.36 18.17 15.10
N GLY A 206 -17.65 17.07 14.82
CA GLY A 206 -16.27 16.93 15.23
C GLY A 206 -15.46 15.95 14.39
N SER A 207 -14.15 16.19 14.29
CA SER A 207 -13.24 15.27 13.59
C SER A 207 -12.69 14.17 14.49
N SER A 208 -12.83 14.30 15.81
CA SER A 208 -12.39 13.30 16.79
C SER A 208 -13.58 12.65 17.49
N PRO A 209 -14.18 11.59 16.92
CA PRO A 209 -15.33 10.93 17.52
C PRO A 209 -15.01 10.35 18.90
N GLY A 210 -13.81 9.80 19.12
CA GLY A 210 -13.41 9.26 20.43
C GLY A 210 -13.53 10.29 21.55
N ILE A 211 -12.91 11.46 21.38
CA ILE A 211 -12.91 12.54 22.37
C ILE A 211 -14.33 13.08 22.61
N VAL A 212 -15.07 13.39 21.56
CA VAL A 212 -16.42 13.98 21.71
C VAL A 212 -17.39 12.97 22.33
N THR A 213 -17.34 11.71 21.90
CA THR A 213 -18.21 10.67 22.45
C THR A 213 -17.86 10.31 23.89
N ALA A 214 -16.58 10.27 24.27
CA ALA A 214 -16.15 10.07 25.64
C ALA A 214 -16.69 11.17 26.56
N SER A 215 -16.61 12.45 26.14
CA SER A 215 -17.17 13.57 26.88
C SER A 215 -18.69 13.48 27.02
N LEU A 216 -19.41 13.08 25.96
CA LEU A 216 -20.86 12.84 26.04
C LEU A 216 -21.23 11.67 26.96
N LYS A 217 -20.43 10.59 26.97
CA LYS A 217 -20.64 9.44 27.87
C LYS A 217 -20.46 9.86 29.33
N ARG A 218 -19.40 10.62 29.63
CA ARG A 218 -19.12 11.16 30.97
C ARG A 218 -20.29 11.99 31.52
N GLU A 219 -20.90 12.82 30.69
CA GLU A 219 -22.04 13.65 31.08
C GLU A 219 -23.40 12.93 31.03
N GLY A 220 -23.43 11.64 30.66
CA GLY A 220 -24.67 10.88 30.51
C GLY A 220 -25.59 11.45 29.43
N LEU A 221 -25.00 11.98 28.36
CA LEU A 221 -25.65 12.57 27.19
C LEU A 221 -25.54 11.70 25.94
N TYR A 222 -24.66 10.69 25.91
CA TYR A 222 -24.40 9.88 24.71
C TYR A 222 -25.68 9.29 24.09
N GLY A 223 -26.59 8.74 24.90
CA GLY A 223 -27.89 8.20 24.43
C GLY A 223 -28.90 9.26 23.99
N SER A 224 -28.60 10.55 24.15
CA SER A 224 -29.42 11.68 23.69
C SER A 224 -29.06 12.14 22.28
N PHE A 225 -28.01 11.56 21.66
CA PHE A 225 -27.53 11.91 20.32
C PHE A 225 -27.71 10.74 19.35
N SER A 226 -28.24 11.04 18.17
CA SER A 226 -28.14 10.17 17.00
C SER A 226 -26.77 10.36 16.35
N LEU A 227 -26.08 9.25 16.10
CA LEU A 227 -24.74 9.27 15.52
C LEU A 227 -24.84 9.26 13.99
N LEU A 228 -24.17 10.21 13.34
CA LEU A 228 -24.11 10.30 11.88
C LEU A 228 -22.64 10.37 11.44
N GLU A 229 -22.16 9.30 10.82
CA GLU A 229 -20.81 9.21 10.27
C GLU A 229 -20.76 9.72 8.83
N LEU A 230 -19.78 10.57 8.53
CA LEU A 230 -19.45 10.98 7.17
C LEU A 230 -18.17 10.28 6.72
N SER A 231 -18.28 9.44 5.70
CA SER A 231 -17.17 8.93 4.88
C SER A 231 -16.93 9.83 3.66
N GLY A 232 -15.97 9.55 2.78
CA GLY A 232 -15.82 10.26 1.50
C GLY A 232 -17.11 10.29 0.66
N LEU A 233 -17.19 11.20 -0.33
CA LEU A 233 -18.31 11.20 -1.27
C LEU A 233 -18.39 9.85 -2.00
N ASP A 234 -19.61 9.35 -2.22
CA ASP A 234 -19.81 8.17 -3.05
C ASP A 234 -19.27 8.41 -4.48
N ARG A 235 -18.98 7.33 -5.21
CA ARG A 235 -18.36 7.40 -6.55
C ARG A 235 -19.10 8.34 -7.51
N LYS A 236 -20.43 8.36 -7.48
CA LYS A 236 -21.24 9.21 -8.36
C LYS A 236 -21.11 10.68 -7.95
N SER A 237 -21.32 10.97 -6.67
CA SER A 237 -21.21 12.33 -6.11
C SER A 237 -19.78 12.89 -6.23
N ALA A 238 -18.76 12.06 -6.05
CA ALA A 238 -17.36 12.42 -6.21
C ALA A 238 -17.05 12.84 -7.66
N ARG A 239 -17.50 12.05 -8.63
CA ARG A 239 -17.37 12.34 -10.07
C ARG A 239 -18.07 13.62 -10.46
N GLU A 240 -19.31 13.81 -10.02
CA GLU A 240 -20.10 15.02 -10.30
C GLU A 240 -19.42 16.27 -9.70
N HIS A 241 -18.92 16.17 -8.47
CA HIS A 241 -18.19 17.26 -7.82
C HIS A 241 -16.91 17.61 -8.56
N PHE A 242 -16.08 16.63 -8.91
CA PHE A 242 -14.83 16.86 -9.63
C PHE A 242 -15.09 17.46 -11.02
N ALA A 243 -16.01 16.87 -11.80
CA ALA A 243 -16.39 17.37 -13.11
C ALA A 243 -16.98 18.79 -13.06
N HIS A 244 -17.71 19.15 -12.00
CA HIS A 244 -18.16 20.53 -11.80
C HIS A 244 -16.98 21.50 -11.61
N LEU A 245 -16.00 21.14 -10.77
CA LEU A 245 -14.82 21.97 -10.55
C LEU A 245 -14.00 22.17 -11.84
N VAL A 246 -13.80 21.10 -12.61
CA VAL A 246 -13.12 21.12 -13.92
C VAL A 246 -13.83 22.08 -14.88
N ARG A 247 -15.15 21.96 -15.05
CA ARG A 247 -15.97 22.85 -15.90
C ARG A 247 -15.90 24.30 -15.44
N LYS A 248 -15.99 24.54 -14.13
CA LYS A 248 -15.92 25.89 -13.53
C LYS A 248 -14.58 26.57 -13.82
N ARG A 249 -13.49 25.80 -13.92
CA ARG A 249 -12.15 26.27 -14.28
C ARG A 249 -11.87 26.26 -15.78
N LYS A 250 -12.82 25.82 -16.60
CA LYS A 250 -12.69 25.68 -18.06
C LYS A 250 -11.52 24.77 -18.48
N LEU A 251 -11.21 23.78 -17.67
CA LEU A 251 -10.20 22.76 -18.00
C LEU A 251 -10.80 21.71 -18.94
N GLN A 252 -10.00 21.23 -19.90
CA GLN A 252 -10.37 20.12 -20.77
C GLN A 252 -9.69 18.85 -20.25
N ILE A 253 -10.48 17.99 -19.60
CA ILE A 253 -10.00 16.73 -19.01
C ILE A 253 -10.93 15.62 -19.48
N PRO A 254 -10.42 14.50 -20.03
CA PRO A 254 -11.24 13.36 -20.42
C PRO A 254 -12.02 12.74 -19.25
N GLU A 255 -13.20 12.19 -19.52
CA GLU A 255 -14.03 11.57 -18.48
C GLU A 255 -13.32 10.40 -17.79
N SER A 256 -12.51 9.62 -18.52
CA SER A 256 -11.69 8.53 -17.98
C SER A 256 -10.69 9.02 -16.92
N VAL A 257 -10.11 10.20 -17.11
CA VAL A 257 -9.18 10.84 -16.17
C VAL A 257 -9.93 11.39 -14.95
N VAL A 258 -11.14 11.94 -15.15
CA VAL A 258 -12.00 12.36 -14.04
C VAL A 258 -12.32 11.17 -13.13
N GLU A 259 -12.69 10.02 -13.70
CA GLU A 259 -12.94 8.80 -12.93
C GLU A 259 -11.69 8.37 -12.14
N LEU A 260 -10.52 8.35 -12.80
CA LEU A 260 -9.25 8.01 -12.16
C LEU A 260 -8.93 8.91 -10.96
N PHE A 261 -9.01 10.23 -11.11
CA PHE A 261 -8.74 11.15 -10.01
C PHE A 261 -9.73 10.97 -8.86
N THR A 262 -11.02 10.77 -9.16
CA THR A 262 -12.02 10.63 -8.08
C THR A 262 -11.80 9.36 -7.25
N GLU A 263 -11.35 8.27 -7.88
CA GLU A 263 -10.94 7.05 -7.20
C GLU A 263 -9.68 7.28 -6.36
N ARG A 264 -8.65 7.90 -6.96
CA ARG A 264 -7.36 8.16 -6.31
C ARG A 264 -7.47 9.08 -5.09
N LEU A 265 -8.37 10.05 -5.13
CA LEU A 265 -8.57 11.04 -4.07
C LEU A 265 -9.57 10.57 -2.98
N GLY A 266 -10.02 9.31 -3.02
CA GLY A 266 -10.87 8.71 -1.99
C GLY A 266 -12.22 9.41 -1.78
N GLY A 267 -12.70 10.15 -2.79
CA GLY A 267 -13.94 10.93 -2.70
C GLY A 267 -13.88 12.12 -1.72
N MET A 268 -12.69 12.57 -1.30
CA MET A 268 -12.55 13.70 -0.38
C MET A 268 -12.69 15.05 -1.11
N PRO A 269 -13.71 15.88 -0.80
CA PRO A 269 -13.96 17.12 -1.54
C PRO A 269 -12.80 18.12 -1.52
N VAL A 270 -12.02 18.14 -0.43
CA VAL A 270 -10.86 19.03 -0.31
C VAL A 270 -9.77 18.67 -1.31
N TYR A 271 -9.53 17.37 -1.55
CA TYR A 271 -8.52 16.91 -2.51
C TYR A 271 -8.93 17.22 -3.94
N HIS A 272 -10.22 17.06 -4.26
CA HIS A 272 -10.75 17.48 -5.56
C HIS A 272 -10.44 18.96 -5.83
N ARG A 273 -10.67 19.82 -4.84
CA ARG A 273 -10.41 21.27 -4.96
C ARG A 273 -8.92 21.57 -5.09
N LEU A 274 -8.08 20.97 -4.23
CA LEU A 274 -6.64 21.19 -4.24
C LEU A 274 -6.04 20.79 -5.59
N LEU A 275 -6.40 19.62 -6.11
CA LEU A 275 -5.87 19.10 -7.37
C LEU A 275 -6.34 19.93 -8.57
N VAL A 276 -7.63 20.30 -8.63
CA VAL A 276 -8.15 21.14 -9.72
C VAL A 276 -7.58 22.56 -9.69
N ASP A 277 -7.42 23.16 -8.50
CA ASP A 277 -6.79 24.48 -8.38
C ASP A 277 -5.29 24.42 -8.75
N GLU A 278 -4.62 23.29 -8.53
CA GLU A 278 -3.25 23.07 -8.98
C GLU A 278 -3.15 22.93 -10.51
N LEU A 279 -4.00 22.10 -11.12
CA LEU A 279 -4.11 21.97 -12.58
C LEU A 279 -4.35 23.32 -13.25
N THR A 280 -5.27 24.11 -12.68
CA THR A 280 -5.57 25.46 -13.18
C THR A 280 -4.37 26.39 -13.10
N PHE A 281 -3.57 26.29 -12.04
CA PHE A 281 -2.44 27.18 -11.82
C PHE A 281 -1.24 26.82 -12.70
N GLN A 282 -0.95 25.53 -12.86
CA GLN A 282 0.18 25.07 -13.69
C GLN A 282 -0.14 25.13 -15.19
N GLY A 283 -1.42 25.08 -15.57
CA GLY A 283 -1.83 25.15 -16.97
C GLY A 283 -1.49 23.89 -17.76
N GLU A 284 -1.25 22.77 -17.09
CA GLU A 284 -0.91 21.49 -17.73
C GLU A 284 -2.16 20.81 -18.31
N GLU A 285 -2.00 20.25 -19.51
CA GLU A 285 -3.02 19.41 -20.13
C GLU A 285 -2.83 17.96 -19.67
N VAL A 286 -3.88 17.36 -19.12
CA VAL A 286 -3.89 15.93 -18.73
C VAL A 286 -4.70 15.18 -19.77
N LYS A 287 -4.01 14.46 -20.67
CA LYS A 287 -4.63 13.86 -21.86
C LYS A 287 -4.97 12.40 -21.66
N ASP A 288 -4.19 11.69 -20.87
CA ASP A 288 -4.35 10.27 -20.63
C ASP A 288 -4.13 9.89 -19.15
N GLN A 289 -4.16 8.59 -18.90
CA GLN A 289 -3.97 8.02 -17.56
C GLN A 289 -2.53 8.21 -17.04
N GLY A 290 -1.53 8.16 -17.91
CA GLY A 290 -0.12 8.33 -17.53
C GLY A 290 0.17 9.76 -17.08
N ASP A 291 -0.34 10.74 -17.83
CA ASP A 291 -0.29 12.16 -17.46
C ASP A 291 -0.96 12.39 -16.10
N ALA A 292 -2.12 11.78 -15.90
CA ALA A 292 -2.90 11.94 -14.68
C ALA A 292 -2.19 11.38 -13.44
N GLU A 293 -1.62 10.17 -13.54
CA GLU A 293 -0.85 9.57 -12.44
C GLU A 293 0.43 10.35 -12.15
N SER A 294 1.12 10.82 -13.20
CA SER A 294 2.32 11.65 -13.07
C SER A 294 2.02 12.99 -12.39
N PHE A 295 0.89 13.61 -12.74
CA PHE A 295 0.42 14.83 -12.09
C PHE A 295 0.05 14.60 -10.62
N TYR A 296 -0.72 13.55 -10.34
CA TYR A 296 -1.09 13.19 -8.97
C TYR A 296 0.15 12.92 -8.10
N ALA A 297 1.10 12.12 -8.58
CA ALA A 297 2.33 11.81 -7.87
C ALA A 297 3.14 13.07 -7.55
N ARG A 298 3.30 13.99 -8.52
CA ARG A 298 3.92 15.31 -8.26
C ARG A 298 3.16 16.12 -7.23
N SER A 299 1.83 16.13 -7.29
CA SER A 299 1.01 16.86 -6.31
C SER A 299 1.21 16.33 -4.87
N VAL A 300 1.35 15.01 -4.72
CA VAL A 300 1.63 14.35 -3.42
C VAL A 300 3.06 14.59 -2.92
N VAL A 301 4.04 14.71 -3.82
CA VAL A 301 5.47 14.84 -3.49
C VAL A 301 5.89 16.28 -3.23
N GLU A 302 5.39 17.24 -4.01
CA GLU A 302 5.81 18.64 -3.94
C GLU A 302 4.70 19.67 -4.22
N GLY A 303 3.52 19.23 -4.61
CA GLY A 303 2.40 20.12 -4.92
C GLY A 303 1.48 20.46 -3.75
N ARG A 304 0.21 20.72 -4.07
CA ARG A 304 -0.78 21.19 -3.09
C ARG A 304 -1.22 20.10 -2.12
N LEU A 305 -1.30 18.84 -2.57
CA LEU A 305 -1.60 17.72 -1.67
C LEU A 305 -0.47 17.51 -0.65
N ASN A 306 0.79 17.63 -1.08
CA ASN A 306 1.95 17.60 -0.19
C ASN A 306 1.90 18.73 0.84
N THR A 307 1.71 19.96 0.37
CA THR A 307 1.65 21.16 1.21
C THR A 307 0.57 21.03 2.27
N TYR A 308 -0.61 20.52 1.89
CA TYR A 308 -1.70 20.28 2.81
C TYR A 308 -1.29 19.33 3.96
N TRP A 309 -0.76 18.15 3.64
CA TRP A 309 -0.41 17.17 4.67
C TRP A 309 0.83 17.58 5.49
N ARG A 310 1.79 18.30 4.90
CA ARG A 310 2.90 18.90 5.67
C ARG A 310 2.37 19.88 6.71
N GLU A 311 1.57 20.87 6.29
CA GLU A 311 0.98 21.85 7.21
C GLU A 311 0.10 21.16 8.25
N PHE A 312 -0.60 20.07 7.89
CA PHE A 312 -1.36 19.25 8.83
C PHE A 312 -0.41 18.74 9.92
N PHE A 313 0.58 17.93 9.57
CA PHE A 313 1.44 17.25 10.54
C PHE A 313 2.29 18.21 11.36
N GLU A 314 2.79 19.30 10.76
CA GLU A 314 3.49 20.37 11.48
C GLU A 314 2.58 21.08 12.51
N SER A 315 1.27 21.12 12.26
CA SER A 315 0.28 21.66 13.21
C SER A 315 -0.21 20.65 14.25
N VAL A 316 0.07 19.36 14.07
CA VAL A 316 -0.31 18.27 14.98
C VAL A 316 0.84 17.93 15.94
N LEU A 317 2.05 17.79 15.39
CA LEU A 317 3.23 17.28 16.07
C LEU A 317 4.25 18.42 16.22
N SER A 318 4.40 18.93 17.44
CA SER A 318 5.09 20.19 17.71
C SER A 318 6.62 20.10 17.68
N THR A 319 7.18 18.90 17.79
CA THR A 319 8.63 18.68 17.76
C THR A 319 9.04 17.82 16.57
N ARG A 320 10.26 18.04 16.05
CA ARG A 320 10.82 17.20 14.97
C ARG A 320 10.88 15.71 15.35
N ARG A 321 11.13 15.40 16.63
CA ARG A 321 11.15 14.03 17.14
C ARG A 321 9.77 13.38 17.09
N GLN A 322 8.74 14.09 17.53
CA GLN A 322 7.35 13.61 17.45
C GLN A 322 6.91 13.46 16.00
N LEU A 323 7.23 14.43 15.14
CA LEU A 323 6.93 14.38 13.71
C LEU A 323 7.49 13.12 13.05
N ALA A 324 8.79 12.85 13.24
CA ALA A 324 9.44 11.67 12.67
C ALA A 324 8.85 10.35 13.19
N ARG A 325 8.58 10.26 14.50
CA ARG A 325 7.96 9.08 15.12
C ARG A 325 6.53 8.85 14.67
N GLY A 326 5.71 9.91 14.63
CA GLY A 326 4.32 9.86 14.19
C GLY A 326 4.19 9.44 12.72
N ILE A 327 5.02 9.99 11.84
CA ILE A 327 5.05 9.59 10.42
C ILE A 327 5.45 8.11 10.28
N ARG A 328 6.51 7.67 10.98
CA ARG A 328 6.95 6.27 10.95
C ARG A 328 5.88 5.31 11.46
N PHE A 329 5.22 5.68 12.55
CA PHE A 329 4.12 4.90 13.12
C PHE A 329 2.96 4.77 12.13
N LEU A 330 2.48 5.88 11.58
CA LEU A 330 1.38 5.85 10.61
C LEU A 330 1.75 5.16 9.30
N LYS A 331 3.00 5.27 8.82
CA LYS A 331 3.48 4.51 7.65
C LYS A 331 3.36 3.01 7.88
N ARG A 332 3.85 2.51 9.01
CA ARG A 332 3.73 1.09 9.37
C ARG A 332 2.28 0.62 9.43
N VAL A 333 1.40 1.42 10.01
CA VAL A 333 -0.02 1.04 10.18
C VAL A 333 -0.81 1.15 8.88
N LEU A 334 -0.66 2.25 8.14
CA LEU A 334 -1.53 2.59 6.99
C LEU A 334 -0.95 2.19 5.63
N VAL A 335 0.38 2.13 5.51
CA VAL A 335 1.08 1.80 4.27
C VAL A 335 1.53 0.34 4.30
N ASP A 336 2.19 -0.08 5.39
CA ASP A 336 2.69 -1.46 5.53
C ASP A 336 1.63 -2.43 6.07
N GLU A 337 0.42 -1.90 6.36
CA GLU A 337 -0.72 -2.64 6.89
C GLU A 337 -0.38 -3.48 8.14
N PHE A 338 0.55 -2.97 8.97
CA PHE A 338 0.94 -3.62 10.20
C PHE A 338 -0.26 -3.69 11.15
N PRO A 339 -0.66 -4.90 11.60
CA PRO A 339 -1.87 -5.06 12.39
C PRO A 339 -1.68 -4.46 13.79
N ILE A 340 -2.33 -3.33 14.04
CA ILE A 340 -2.44 -2.70 15.35
C ILE A 340 -3.89 -2.44 15.67
N ASP A 341 -4.32 -2.99 16.79
CA ASP A 341 -5.67 -2.86 17.31
C ASP A 341 -5.71 -2.42 18.77
N SER A 342 -4.57 -2.26 19.47
CA SER A 342 -4.54 -1.85 20.88
C SER A 342 -3.74 -0.56 21.14
N TYR A 343 -4.20 0.24 22.11
CA TYR A 343 -3.52 1.47 22.53
C TYR A 343 -2.10 1.20 23.05
N GLU A 344 -1.93 0.19 23.91
CA GLU A 344 -0.61 -0.21 24.43
C GLU A 344 0.32 -0.70 23.32
N GLY A 345 -0.20 -1.43 22.33
CA GLY A 345 0.59 -1.88 21.18
C GLY A 345 1.03 -0.72 20.29
N ALA A 346 0.21 0.32 20.16
CA ALA A 346 0.58 1.54 19.46
C ALA A 346 1.70 2.31 20.16
N LEU A 347 1.66 2.42 21.50
CA LEU A 347 2.76 3.01 22.28
C LEU A 347 4.09 2.27 22.05
N GLY A 348 4.05 0.94 22.09
CA GLY A 348 5.22 0.09 21.82
C GLY A 348 5.77 0.29 20.40
N LEU A 349 4.90 0.40 19.38
CA LEU A 349 5.34 0.58 18.00
C LEU A 349 5.95 1.96 17.73
N ILE A 350 5.43 3.01 18.39
CA ILE A 350 5.99 4.37 18.31
C ILE A 350 7.41 4.40 18.92
N GLY A 351 7.56 3.76 20.08
CA GLY A 351 8.81 3.63 20.82
C GLY A 351 9.32 4.94 21.45
N GLY A 352 10.25 4.81 22.39
CA GLY A 352 10.78 5.92 23.19
C GLY A 352 10.07 6.08 24.53
N GLU A 353 10.16 7.28 25.12
CA GLU A 353 9.52 7.57 26.40
C GLU A 353 7.99 7.46 26.29
N PRO A 354 7.30 6.77 27.23
CA PRO A 354 5.85 6.59 27.19
C PRO A 354 5.07 7.90 27.03
N GLU A 355 5.49 8.95 27.75
CA GLU A 355 4.84 10.26 27.72
C GLU A 355 4.93 10.94 26.33
N ASP A 356 6.02 10.72 25.60
CA ASP A 356 6.18 11.24 24.23
C ASP A 356 5.29 10.48 23.24
N ALA A 357 5.14 9.16 23.42
CA ALA A 357 4.30 8.32 22.57
C ALA A 357 2.81 8.59 22.79
N GLU A 358 2.39 8.76 24.04
CA GLU A 358 1.03 9.19 24.41
C GLU A 358 0.68 10.53 23.78
N LYS A 359 1.57 11.54 23.88
CA LYS A 359 1.37 12.84 23.24
C LYS A 359 1.17 12.74 21.72
N ILE A 360 1.85 11.80 21.05
CA ILE A 360 1.67 11.56 19.62
C ILE A 360 0.28 10.96 19.36
N LEU A 361 -0.11 9.90 20.08
CA LEU A 361 -1.42 9.27 19.92
C LEU A 361 -2.57 10.23 20.19
N ASP A 362 -2.50 10.98 21.29
CA ASP A 362 -3.47 12.00 21.66
C ASP A 362 -3.60 13.08 20.57
N ALA A 363 -2.48 13.51 19.99
CA ALA A 363 -2.48 14.50 18.93
C ALA A 363 -3.12 13.96 17.63
N LEU A 364 -2.83 12.71 17.28
CA LEU A 364 -3.43 12.02 16.13
C LEU A 364 -4.92 11.76 16.31
N GLU A 365 -5.35 11.31 17.49
CA GLU A 365 -6.77 11.12 17.84
C GLU A 365 -7.52 12.45 17.82
N PHE A 366 -6.94 13.49 18.40
CA PHE A 366 -7.54 14.82 18.45
C PHE A 366 -7.82 15.41 17.07
N ARG A 367 -6.95 15.10 16.10
CA ARG A 367 -7.10 15.54 14.72
C ARG A 367 -7.89 14.56 13.85
N GLY A 368 -8.32 13.44 14.42
CA GLY A 368 -9.21 12.50 13.78
C GLY A 368 -8.53 11.53 12.82
N LEU A 369 -7.22 11.28 12.95
CA LEU A 369 -6.52 10.27 12.14
C LEU A 369 -6.67 8.86 12.69
N LEU A 370 -7.02 8.75 13.97
CA LEU A 370 -7.37 7.49 14.61
C LEU A 370 -8.56 7.70 15.55
N LYS A 371 -9.21 6.59 15.88
CA LYS A 371 -10.31 6.52 16.83
C LYS A 371 -10.04 5.40 17.81
N THR A 372 -10.22 5.73 19.08
CA THR A 372 -10.13 4.80 20.20
C THR A 372 -11.54 4.43 20.67
N ASP A 373 -11.85 3.14 20.74
CA ASP A 373 -13.07 2.62 21.38
C ASP A 373 -12.68 1.58 22.42
N PHE A 374 -12.68 1.99 23.69
CA PHE A 374 -12.03 1.27 24.79
C PHE A 374 -10.55 1.04 24.50
N GLU A 375 -10.09 -0.21 24.40
CA GLU A 375 -8.71 -0.53 24.01
C GLU A 375 -8.53 -0.63 22.50
N LYS A 376 -9.63 -0.66 21.72
CA LYS A 376 -9.56 -0.92 20.29
C LYS A 376 -9.21 0.35 19.50
N LEU A 377 -8.16 0.26 18.69
CA LEU A 377 -7.78 1.30 17.74
C LEU A 377 -8.35 1.04 16.35
N SER A 378 -8.73 2.13 15.69
CA SER A 378 -9.08 2.15 14.27
C SER A 378 -8.48 3.41 13.64
N PHE A 379 -8.07 3.31 12.38
CA PHE A 379 -7.39 4.40 11.67
C PHE A 379 -8.22 4.86 10.48
N VAL A 380 -8.01 6.11 10.07
CA VAL A 380 -8.62 6.65 8.85
C VAL A 380 -8.05 5.94 7.63
N ASP A 381 -8.95 5.50 6.75
CA ASP A 381 -8.58 5.02 5.43
C ASP A 381 -8.60 6.18 4.42
N ASP A 382 -7.42 6.73 4.13
CA ASP A 382 -7.25 7.84 3.19
C ASP A 382 -6.10 7.52 2.21
N PRO A 383 -6.38 7.34 0.91
CA PRO A 383 -5.37 6.95 -0.07
C PRO A 383 -4.30 8.04 -0.27
N VAL A 384 -4.67 9.32 -0.18
CA VAL A 384 -3.73 10.43 -0.34
C VAL A 384 -2.83 10.54 0.87
N LEU A 385 -3.36 10.28 2.07
CA LEU A 385 -2.54 10.18 3.29
C LEU A 385 -1.51 9.05 3.18
N ARG A 386 -1.91 7.86 2.70
CA ARG A 386 -0.98 6.73 2.52
C ARG A 386 0.17 7.11 1.58
N ASP A 387 -0.14 7.78 0.48
CA ASP A 387 0.86 8.19 -0.51
C ASP A 387 1.77 9.30 0.01
N PHE A 388 1.20 10.23 0.79
CA PHE A 388 1.99 11.23 1.52
C PHE A 388 2.92 10.59 2.55
N LEU A 389 2.45 9.60 3.32
CA LEU A 389 3.26 8.91 4.34
C LEU A 389 4.40 8.12 3.70
N PHE A 390 4.12 7.46 2.57
CA PHE A 390 5.15 6.82 1.75
C PHE A 390 6.22 7.83 1.34
N TRP A 391 5.83 8.94 0.69
CA TRP A 391 6.78 9.98 0.31
C TRP A 391 7.54 10.57 1.51
N ALA A 392 6.86 10.88 2.61
CA ALA A 392 7.47 11.51 3.78
C ALA A 392 8.52 10.58 4.43
N TYR A 393 8.27 9.27 4.42
CA TYR A 393 9.21 8.25 4.88
C TYR A 393 10.40 8.11 3.93
N GLU A 394 10.16 7.90 2.64
CA GLU A 394 11.21 7.73 1.62
C GLU A 394 12.13 8.95 1.53
N ARG A 395 11.56 10.15 1.57
CA ARG A 395 12.32 11.40 1.52
C ARG A 395 13.05 11.70 2.83
N GLY A 396 12.38 11.50 3.97
CA GLY A 396 12.88 11.92 5.27
C GLY A 396 13.82 10.93 5.95
N ILE A 397 13.69 9.64 5.65
CA ILE A 397 14.44 8.56 6.32
C ILE A 397 15.38 7.85 5.35
N MET A 398 14.92 7.49 4.15
CA MET A 398 15.74 6.80 3.14
C MET A 398 16.57 7.77 2.28
N GLY A 399 16.25 9.06 2.30
CA GLY A 399 16.99 10.08 1.56
C GLY A 399 16.78 10.07 0.04
N LYS A 400 15.77 9.34 -0.47
CA LYS A 400 15.46 9.28 -1.91
C LYS A 400 15.12 10.66 -2.47
N HIS A 401 15.40 10.87 -3.75
CA HIS A 401 15.07 12.11 -4.44
C HIS A 401 13.59 12.15 -4.86
N ASN A 402 12.99 13.35 -4.90
CA ASN A 402 11.57 13.51 -5.27
C ASN A 402 11.25 12.87 -6.63
N THR A 403 12.14 12.98 -7.61
CA THR A 403 11.97 12.37 -8.95
C THR A 403 11.84 10.85 -8.89
N GLN A 404 12.65 10.18 -8.07
CA GLN A 404 12.58 8.73 -7.86
C GLN A 404 11.25 8.33 -7.20
N ILE A 405 10.81 9.09 -6.19
CA ILE A 405 9.56 8.81 -5.47
C ILE A 405 8.35 9.02 -6.38
N ILE A 406 8.38 10.05 -7.25
CA ILE A 406 7.33 10.26 -8.27
C ILE A 406 7.26 9.04 -9.18
N SER A 407 8.38 8.55 -9.72
CA SER A 407 8.40 7.36 -10.57
C SER A 407 7.81 6.13 -9.87
N LEU A 408 8.20 5.88 -8.60
CA LEU A 408 7.66 4.76 -7.82
C LEU A 408 6.15 4.87 -7.60
N LEU A 409 5.64 6.07 -7.31
CA LEU A 409 4.20 6.30 -7.13
C LEU A 409 3.43 6.06 -8.44
N VAL A 410 3.94 6.56 -9.56
CA VAL A 410 3.34 6.39 -10.90
C VAL A 410 3.33 4.92 -11.28
N GLU A 411 4.47 4.24 -11.16
CA GLU A 411 4.62 2.81 -11.43
C GLU A 411 3.61 2.01 -10.61
N ARG A 412 3.64 2.15 -9.29
CA ARG A 412 2.71 1.46 -8.38
C ARG A 412 1.25 1.74 -8.74
N ASN A 413 0.90 2.96 -9.13
CA ASN A 413 -0.49 3.32 -9.44
C ASN A 413 -0.97 2.82 -10.80
N LEU A 414 -0.09 2.76 -11.81
CA LEU A 414 -0.39 2.18 -13.12
C LEU A 414 -0.46 0.64 -13.05
N PHE A 415 0.42 0.02 -12.27
CA PHE A 415 0.52 -1.44 -12.15
C PHE A 415 -0.41 -2.05 -11.07
N LYS A 416 -0.99 -1.25 -10.15
CA LYS A 416 -2.01 -1.68 -9.15
C LYS A 416 -3.27 -2.34 -9.75
N ARG A 417 -3.46 -2.33 -11.08
CA ARG A 417 -4.52 -3.09 -11.77
C ARG A 417 -4.16 -4.54 -12.13
N ARG A 418 -2.96 -5.02 -11.81
CA ARG A 418 -2.68 -6.46 -11.73
C ARG A 418 -2.30 -6.75 -10.28
N PHE A 419 -3.01 -7.68 -9.63
CA PHE A 419 -2.51 -8.33 -8.43
C PHE A 419 -1.03 -8.70 -8.67
N PRO A 420 -0.10 -8.58 -7.70
CA PRO A 420 1.22 -9.18 -7.89
C PRO A 420 0.97 -10.64 -8.27
N SER A 421 1.50 -11.07 -9.41
CA SER A 421 1.37 -12.47 -9.78
C SER A 421 1.99 -13.30 -8.66
N PRO A 422 1.52 -14.54 -8.41
CA PRO A 422 2.14 -15.44 -7.44
C PRO A 422 3.67 -15.48 -7.54
N ASP A 423 4.21 -15.30 -8.75
CA ASP A 423 5.65 -15.28 -9.04
C ASP A 423 6.40 -14.09 -8.44
N VAL A 424 5.77 -12.91 -8.31
CA VAL A 424 6.42 -11.71 -7.74
C VAL A 424 6.59 -11.86 -6.23
N TYR A 425 5.52 -12.25 -5.54
CA TYR A 425 5.57 -12.48 -4.09
C TYR A 425 6.50 -13.65 -3.73
N ARG A 426 6.46 -14.74 -4.51
CA ARG A 426 7.42 -15.84 -4.37
C ARG A 426 8.85 -15.34 -4.46
N ARG A 427 9.15 -14.53 -5.47
CA ARG A 427 10.50 -13.99 -5.72
C ARG A 427 10.98 -13.11 -4.57
N GLU A 428 10.14 -12.20 -4.08
CA GLU A 428 10.46 -11.34 -2.93
C GLU A 428 10.75 -12.16 -1.67
N MET A 429 9.90 -13.16 -1.40
CA MET A 429 10.06 -14.07 -0.28
C MET A 429 11.39 -14.85 -0.40
N LEU A 430 11.70 -15.40 -1.56
CA LEU A 430 12.97 -16.12 -1.77
C LEU A 430 14.21 -15.21 -1.66
N GLU A 431 14.15 -13.96 -2.14
CA GLU A 431 15.25 -13.01 -1.96
C GLU A 431 15.42 -12.63 -0.47
N ALA A 432 14.34 -12.51 0.29
CA ALA A 432 14.40 -12.28 1.73
C ALA A 432 15.04 -13.47 2.48
N VAL A 433 14.75 -14.73 2.10
CA VAL A 433 15.44 -15.93 2.64
C VAL A 433 16.94 -15.86 2.37
N LYS A 434 17.30 -15.52 1.15
CA LYS A 434 18.69 -15.47 0.72
C LYS A 434 19.48 -14.39 1.46
N GLU A 435 18.89 -13.21 1.62
CA GLU A 435 19.48 -12.12 2.39
C GLU A 435 19.59 -12.46 3.89
N LEU A 436 18.56 -13.10 4.46
CA LEU A 436 18.60 -13.59 5.83
C LEU A 436 19.76 -14.57 6.05
N LEU A 437 19.92 -15.57 5.18
CA LEU A 437 21.00 -16.56 5.26
C LEU A 437 22.37 -15.89 5.15
N ARG A 438 22.55 -14.88 4.27
CA ARG A 438 23.82 -14.14 4.13
C ARG A 438 24.24 -13.43 5.42
N ARG A 439 23.29 -13.02 6.25
CA ARG A 439 23.57 -12.32 7.53
C ARG A 439 23.90 -13.26 8.68
N TRP A 440 23.84 -14.57 8.48
CA TRP A 440 24.19 -15.54 9.51
C TRP A 440 25.70 -15.60 9.70
N ASP A 441 26.13 -15.23 10.90
CA ASP A 441 27.49 -15.23 11.40
C ASP A 441 27.52 -15.69 12.86
N CYS A 442 27.10 -16.93 13.09
CA CYS A 442 27.16 -17.58 14.40
C CYS A 442 26.34 -16.95 15.53
N GLN A 443 25.30 -16.16 15.21
CA GLN A 443 24.37 -15.61 16.20
C GLN A 443 23.43 -16.70 16.75
N GLU A 444 22.90 -16.48 17.95
CA GLU A 444 21.90 -17.33 18.58
C GLU A 444 20.50 -16.74 18.41
N VAL A 445 19.54 -17.58 18.01
CA VAL A 445 18.13 -17.21 17.86
C VAL A 445 17.22 -18.20 18.60
N PRO A 446 16.01 -17.81 19.04
CA PRO A 446 15.08 -18.73 19.65
C PRO A 446 14.80 -19.94 18.75
N ALA A 447 15.03 -21.17 19.26
CA ALA A 447 14.89 -22.39 18.46
C ALA A 447 13.45 -22.60 17.95
N VAL A 448 12.47 -22.06 18.68
CA VAL A 448 11.03 -22.11 18.35
C VAL A 448 10.69 -21.43 17.01
N LEU A 449 11.58 -20.59 16.46
CA LEU A 449 11.38 -19.96 15.15
C LEU A 449 11.53 -20.94 13.97
N PHE A 450 12.17 -22.09 14.19
CA PHE A 450 12.31 -23.17 13.22
C PHE A 450 11.36 -24.36 13.49
N ASP A 451 10.55 -24.28 14.55
CA ASP A 451 9.60 -25.30 14.96
C ASP A 451 8.18 -24.72 15.04
N TYR A 452 7.45 -24.84 13.93
CA TYR A 452 6.06 -24.40 13.83
C TYR A 452 5.14 -25.04 14.88
N LEU A 453 5.32 -26.31 15.25
CA LEU A 453 4.43 -26.96 16.21
C LEU A 453 4.58 -26.34 17.59
N SER A 454 5.82 -26.28 18.08
CA SER A 454 6.14 -25.65 19.36
C SER A 454 5.73 -24.17 19.37
N PHE A 455 5.94 -23.46 18.26
CA PHE A 455 5.53 -22.07 18.13
C PHE A 455 4.02 -21.90 18.18
N ARG A 456 3.27 -22.72 17.44
CA ARG A 456 1.81 -22.68 17.41
C ARG A 456 1.22 -22.97 18.79
N GLU A 457 1.77 -23.93 19.52
CA GLU A 457 1.30 -24.28 20.86
C GLU A 457 1.58 -23.17 21.88
N LYS A 458 2.77 -22.56 21.83
CA LYS A 458 3.17 -21.50 22.78
C LYS A 458 2.60 -20.12 22.45
N TYR A 459 2.49 -19.79 21.17
CA TYR A 459 2.27 -18.44 20.66
C TYR A 459 1.08 -18.31 19.69
N GLY A 460 0.46 -19.40 19.25
CA GLY A 460 -0.56 -19.37 18.20
C GLY A 460 -1.86 -18.60 18.53
N ARG A 461 -2.10 -18.30 19.81
CA ARG A 461 -3.23 -17.48 20.28
C ARG A 461 -2.80 -16.13 20.87
N LYS A 462 -1.50 -15.83 20.84
CA LYS A 462 -0.92 -14.64 21.47
C LYS A 462 -0.77 -13.52 20.45
N GLY A 463 -0.89 -12.28 20.91
CA GLY A 463 -0.61 -11.09 20.09
C GLY A 463 0.89 -10.98 19.77
N ILE A 464 1.25 -10.31 18.68
CA ILE A 464 2.64 -10.23 18.19
C ILE A 464 3.63 -9.70 19.25
N LEU A 465 3.21 -8.80 20.13
CA LEU A 465 4.05 -8.27 21.21
C LEU A 465 4.33 -9.29 22.31
N GLU A 466 3.34 -10.08 22.70
CA GLU A 466 3.55 -11.21 23.62
C GLU A 466 4.46 -12.27 23.01
N VAL A 467 4.38 -12.45 21.69
CA VAL A 467 5.31 -13.31 20.96
C VAL A 467 6.73 -12.74 21.04
N LEU A 468 6.93 -11.45 20.74
CA LEU A 468 8.25 -10.81 20.77
C LEU A 468 8.89 -10.78 22.17
N VAL A 469 8.13 -10.39 23.20
CA VAL A 469 8.59 -10.46 24.60
C VAL A 469 8.93 -11.91 24.97
N GLY A 470 8.06 -12.85 24.58
CA GLY A 470 8.31 -14.26 24.78
C GLY A 470 9.52 -14.79 24.01
N MET A 471 9.95 -14.17 22.90
CA MET A 471 11.16 -14.54 22.16
C MET A 471 12.44 -14.12 22.91
N GLU A 472 12.42 -12.99 23.64
CA GLU A 472 13.55 -12.56 24.46
C GLU A 472 13.77 -13.49 25.67
N GLU A 473 12.67 -14.03 26.20
CA GLU A 473 12.65 -14.94 27.35
C GLU A 473 12.90 -16.42 26.98
N GLU A 474 12.98 -16.75 25.69
CA GLU A 474 13.16 -18.14 25.27
C GLU A 474 14.52 -18.69 25.69
N LYS A 475 14.49 -19.78 26.46
CA LYS A 475 15.69 -20.41 27.02
C LYS A 475 16.40 -21.27 25.99
N MET A 476 15.65 -21.88 25.09
CA MET A 476 16.19 -22.76 24.05
C MET A 476 16.57 -21.92 22.84
N LYS A 477 17.88 -21.72 22.66
CA LYS A 477 18.44 -21.01 21.52
C LYS A 477 19.11 -21.98 20.56
N TYR A 478 18.98 -21.69 19.27
CA TYR A 478 19.70 -22.34 18.20
C TYR A 478 20.84 -21.43 17.74
N LYS A 479 22.06 -21.96 17.73
CA LYS A 479 23.23 -21.24 17.23
C LYS A 479 23.34 -21.47 15.71
N LEU A 480 23.16 -20.41 14.95
CA LEU A 480 23.22 -20.46 13.49
C LEU A 480 24.66 -20.68 13.01
N PRO A 481 24.90 -21.22 11.81
CA PRO A 481 26.24 -21.29 11.25
C PRO A 481 26.71 -19.92 10.74
N LYS A 482 27.99 -19.82 10.39
CA LYS A 482 28.46 -18.73 9.53
C LYS A 482 28.25 -19.14 8.07
N VAL A 483 27.36 -18.46 7.36
CA VAL A 483 27.08 -18.75 5.96
C VAL A 483 28.16 -18.10 5.08
N SER A 484 28.74 -18.88 4.17
CA SER A 484 29.77 -18.44 3.23
C SER A 484 29.20 -18.12 1.85
N SER A 485 28.19 -18.86 1.40
CA SER A 485 27.53 -18.63 0.11
C SER A 485 26.06 -19.03 0.16
N VAL A 486 25.25 -18.36 -0.66
CA VAL A 486 23.83 -18.67 -0.84
C VAL A 486 23.47 -18.53 -2.32
N SER A 487 22.79 -19.53 -2.87
CA SER A 487 22.33 -19.56 -4.27
C SER A 487 20.84 -19.86 -4.36
N PHE A 488 20.23 -19.41 -5.46
CA PHE A 488 18.96 -19.95 -5.92
C PHE A 488 19.23 -21.20 -6.74
N GLY A 489 18.42 -22.24 -6.54
CA GLY A 489 18.57 -23.48 -7.25
C GLY A 489 19.83 -24.28 -6.89
N PHE A 490 19.81 -25.55 -7.27
CA PHE A 490 20.98 -26.43 -7.22
C PHE A 490 21.10 -27.22 -8.53
N ALA A 491 22.16 -26.96 -9.29
CA ALA A 491 22.50 -27.75 -10.47
C ALA A 491 23.47 -28.88 -10.08
N VAL A 492 22.96 -30.11 -10.15
CA VAL A 492 23.77 -31.34 -10.06
C VAL A 492 24.56 -31.49 -11.35
N GLY A 493 25.89 -31.55 -11.26
CA GLY A 493 26.73 -31.99 -12.37
C GLY A 493 26.67 -33.51 -12.51
N GLY A 494 26.07 -34.04 -13.57
CA GLY A 494 26.07 -35.47 -13.91
C GLY A 494 24.71 -36.12 -14.07
N ARG A 495 24.70 -37.42 -14.47
CA ARG A 495 23.57 -38.25 -14.97
C ARG A 495 22.36 -38.48 -14.04
N LEU A 496 22.13 -37.66 -13.02
CA LEU A 496 20.95 -37.75 -12.14
C LEU A 496 19.87 -36.75 -12.55
N PRO A 497 18.58 -36.98 -12.25
CA PRO A 497 17.52 -36.00 -12.46
C PRO A 497 17.85 -34.70 -11.72
N ARG A 498 17.56 -33.52 -12.31
CA ARG A 498 17.80 -32.21 -11.67
C ARG A 498 17.15 -32.18 -10.28
N ILE A 499 17.95 -31.98 -9.24
CA ILE A 499 17.50 -31.80 -7.85
C ILE A 499 17.50 -30.29 -7.61
N ASP A 500 16.39 -29.62 -7.90
CA ASP A 500 16.29 -28.18 -7.69
C ASP A 500 15.71 -27.87 -6.30
N PHE A 501 16.22 -26.85 -5.62
CA PHE A 501 15.72 -26.32 -4.34
C PHE A 501 15.53 -24.81 -4.49
N ASP A 502 14.59 -24.21 -3.76
CA ASP A 502 14.39 -22.75 -3.93
C ASP A 502 15.64 -21.97 -3.50
N VAL A 503 16.23 -22.27 -2.34
CA VAL A 503 17.47 -21.64 -1.85
C VAL A 503 18.40 -22.67 -1.22
N VAL A 504 19.70 -22.57 -1.51
CA VAL A 504 20.75 -23.37 -0.86
C VAL A 504 21.80 -22.46 -0.24
N GLY A 505 22.03 -22.62 1.06
CA GLY A 505 23.06 -21.90 1.82
C GLY A 505 24.18 -22.84 2.27
N TYR A 506 25.42 -22.52 1.95
CA TYR A 506 26.60 -23.20 2.49
C TYR A 506 27.13 -22.41 3.68
N GLY A 507 27.40 -23.08 4.77
CA GLY A 507 27.94 -22.45 5.97
C GLY A 507 28.83 -23.39 6.78
N PHE A 508 29.42 -22.81 7.82
CA PHE A 508 30.37 -23.49 8.69
C PHE A 508 30.00 -23.27 10.15
N ARG A 509 30.01 -24.35 10.93
CA ARG A 509 29.79 -24.31 12.38
C ARG A 509 30.97 -23.62 13.05
N ASN A 510 30.69 -22.81 14.07
CA ASN A 510 31.70 -22.16 14.93
C ASN A 510 32.79 -21.34 14.20
N ARG A 511 32.55 -20.91 12.95
CA ARG A 511 33.53 -20.23 12.08
C ARG A 511 34.76 -21.08 11.73
N GLU A 512 34.66 -22.40 11.85
CA GLU A 512 35.70 -23.35 11.48
C GLU A 512 35.53 -23.76 10.02
N PHE A 513 36.47 -23.40 9.15
CA PHE A 513 36.39 -23.68 7.72
C PHE A 513 36.98 -25.06 7.37
N THR A 514 36.40 -26.13 7.95
CA THR A 514 36.78 -27.52 7.68
C THR A 514 35.62 -28.31 7.08
N GLU A 515 35.91 -29.46 6.48
CA GLU A 515 34.87 -30.34 5.95
C GLU A 515 33.94 -30.84 7.07
N GLU A 516 34.46 -31.12 8.25
CA GLU A 516 33.65 -31.59 9.40
C GLU A 516 32.71 -30.50 9.94
N ALA A 517 33.10 -29.24 9.82
CA ALA A 517 32.32 -28.09 10.25
C ALA A 517 31.32 -27.60 9.18
N LEU A 518 31.39 -28.11 7.95
CA LEU A 518 30.49 -27.76 6.85
C LEU A 518 29.04 -28.13 7.19
N VAL A 519 28.13 -27.20 6.95
CA VAL A 519 26.69 -27.40 7.01
C VAL A 519 26.01 -26.73 5.82
N ILE A 520 25.10 -27.45 5.18
CA ILE A 520 24.34 -27.02 4.02
C ILE A 520 22.89 -26.89 4.45
N TRP A 521 22.31 -25.72 4.24
CA TRP A 521 20.89 -25.44 4.44
C TRP A 521 20.19 -25.49 3.10
N VAL A 522 19.23 -26.40 2.96
CA VAL A 522 18.33 -26.45 1.81
C VAL A 522 16.97 -25.94 2.23
N VAL A 523 16.45 -24.97 1.47
CA VAL A 523 15.22 -24.24 1.78
C VAL A 523 14.25 -24.28 0.62
N ASP A 524 13.01 -24.64 0.92
CA ASP A 524 11.88 -24.52 -0.02
C ASP A 524 10.76 -23.64 0.56
N PHE A 525 10.12 -22.86 -0.31
CA PHE A 525 8.94 -22.08 -0.01
C PHE A 525 7.68 -22.69 -0.63
N VAL A 526 6.72 -23.06 0.21
CA VAL A 526 5.45 -23.70 -0.19
C VAL A 526 4.28 -22.74 -0.03
N GLU A 527 3.65 -22.35 -1.13
CA GLU A 527 2.56 -21.37 -1.17
C GLU A 527 1.16 -21.96 -1.09
N ASP A 528 1.07 -23.28 -1.14
CA ASP A 528 -0.20 -23.96 -1.16
C ASP A 528 -1.05 -23.69 0.08
N ARG A 529 -2.37 -23.74 -0.10
CA ARG A 529 -3.32 -23.51 1.01
C ARG A 529 -3.11 -24.45 2.19
N ILE A 530 -2.65 -25.68 1.91
CA ILE A 530 -2.36 -26.73 2.90
C ILE A 530 -1.03 -27.39 2.55
N LEU A 531 -0.08 -27.37 3.48
CA LEU A 531 1.15 -28.15 3.42
C LEU A 531 0.84 -29.61 3.81
N THR A 532 1.02 -30.50 2.84
CA THR A 532 0.69 -31.93 2.95
C THR A 532 1.92 -32.81 3.12
N ARG A 533 1.76 -33.98 3.75
CA ARG A 533 2.84 -34.98 3.91
C ARG A 533 3.56 -35.30 2.59
N THR A 534 2.83 -35.50 1.50
CA THR A 534 3.39 -35.85 0.18
C THR A 534 4.43 -34.82 -0.29
N LYS A 535 4.20 -33.53 -0.03
CA LYS A 535 5.14 -32.46 -0.41
C LYS A 535 6.43 -32.49 0.41
N LEU A 536 6.31 -32.77 1.71
CA LEU A 536 7.48 -32.96 2.56
C LEU A 536 8.25 -34.23 2.19
N GLU A 537 7.58 -35.30 1.77
CA GLU A 537 8.23 -36.50 1.23
C GLU A 537 9.01 -36.18 -0.05
N HIS A 538 8.44 -35.41 -0.98
CA HIS A 538 9.14 -34.98 -2.19
C HIS A 538 10.36 -34.11 -1.88
N PHE A 539 10.24 -33.17 -0.94
CA PHE A 539 11.36 -32.37 -0.46
C PHE A 539 12.44 -33.23 0.21
N GLU A 540 12.07 -34.15 1.09
CA GLU A 540 13.01 -35.02 1.78
C GLU A 540 13.72 -35.99 0.84
N ASN A 541 13.03 -36.51 -0.17
CA ASN A 541 13.64 -37.36 -1.18
C ASN A 541 14.72 -36.60 -1.97
N ARG A 542 14.48 -35.33 -2.33
CA ARG A 542 15.50 -34.46 -2.93
C ARG A 542 16.70 -34.25 -1.98
N CYS A 543 16.44 -33.98 -0.69
CA CYS A 543 17.49 -33.83 0.31
C CYS A 543 18.37 -35.09 0.45
N ARG A 544 17.76 -36.29 0.43
CA ARG A 544 18.49 -37.56 0.49
C ARG A 544 19.40 -37.77 -0.71
N LEU A 545 18.93 -37.44 -1.91
CA LEU A 545 19.74 -37.55 -3.12
C LEU A 545 20.94 -36.60 -3.08
N LEU A 546 20.74 -35.35 -2.63
CA LEU A 546 21.83 -34.39 -2.43
C LEU A 546 22.86 -34.91 -1.42
N ALA A 547 22.40 -35.48 -0.30
CA ALA A 547 23.29 -36.04 0.72
C ALA A 547 24.14 -37.20 0.19
N LEU A 548 23.56 -38.08 -0.64
CA LEU A 548 24.28 -39.19 -1.26
C LEU A 548 25.32 -38.72 -2.27
N GLU A 549 24.97 -37.76 -3.12
CA GLU A 549 25.87 -37.22 -4.14
C GLU A 549 27.08 -36.52 -3.52
N LYS A 550 26.84 -35.70 -2.49
CA LYS A 550 27.89 -34.93 -1.80
C LYS A 550 28.56 -35.69 -0.65
N SER A 551 28.21 -36.96 -0.44
CA SER A 551 28.70 -37.79 0.66
C SER A 551 28.58 -37.12 2.04
N LEU A 552 27.47 -36.41 2.27
CA LEU A 552 27.25 -35.62 3.47
C LEU A 552 26.88 -36.51 4.67
N GLY A 553 27.49 -36.24 5.82
CA GLY A 553 27.10 -36.79 7.10
C GLY A 553 25.72 -36.30 7.55
N LYS A 554 25.10 -37.03 8.47
CA LYS A 554 23.71 -36.80 8.95
C LYS A 554 23.46 -35.38 9.47
N GLU A 555 24.49 -34.74 10.01
CA GLU A 555 24.42 -33.40 10.60
C GLU A 555 24.83 -32.27 9.64
N GLN A 556 25.38 -32.60 8.48
CA GLN A 556 25.88 -31.61 7.51
C GLN A 556 24.79 -31.09 6.57
N LEU A 557 23.60 -31.71 6.54
CA LEU A 557 22.47 -31.24 5.74
C LEU A 557 21.29 -30.86 6.64
N VAL A 558 20.93 -29.58 6.63
CA VAL A 558 19.79 -29.01 7.32
C VAL A 558 18.65 -28.76 6.34
N ARG A 559 17.47 -29.26 6.71
CA ARG A 559 16.26 -29.26 5.90
C ARG A 559 15.30 -28.22 6.46
N TRP A 560 14.94 -27.21 5.66
CA TRP A 560 14.07 -26.14 6.13
C TRP A 560 12.97 -25.87 5.11
N VAL A 561 11.71 -25.92 5.53
CA VAL A 561 10.57 -25.57 4.69
C VAL A 561 9.86 -24.38 5.30
N ILE A 562 9.73 -23.33 4.49
CA ILE A 562 8.91 -22.15 4.80
C ILE A 562 7.58 -22.34 4.08
N PHE A 563 6.47 -22.14 4.79
CA PHE A 563 5.16 -22.35 4.18
C PHE A 563 4.17 -21.24 4.52
N ARG A 564 3.21 -21.08 3.61
CA ARG A 564 2.02 -20.26 3.77
C ARG A 564 0.80 -21.18 3.95
N GLY A 565 -0.20 -20.72 4.69
CA GLY A 565 -1.44 -21.48 4.87
C GLY A 565 -1.40 -22.44 6.05
N SER A 566 -2.23 -23.48 6.02
CA SER A 566 -2.29 -24.48 7.09
C SER A 566 -1.39 -25.68 6.80
N VAL A 567 -1.18 -26.54 7.79
CA VAL A 567 -0.41 -27.78 7.66
C VAL A 567 -1.24 -28.92 8.23
N ASP A 568 -1.25 -30.07 7.55
CA ASP A 568 -1.94 -31.26 8.05
C ASP A 568 -1.16 -31.93 9.19
N GLU A 569 -1.85 -32.69 10.04
CA GLU A 569 -1.21 -33.34 11.21
C GLU A 569 -0.20 -34.42 10.78
N GLU A 570 -0.43 -35.07 9.64
CA GLU A 570 0.48 -36.07 9.09
C GLU A 570 1.80 -35.45 8.61
N ALA A 571 1.79 -34.27 7.99
CA ALA A 571 2.98 -33.53 7.61
C ALA A 571 3.75 -33.07 8.85
N LEU A 572 3.07 -32.63 9.90
CA LEU A 572 3.73 -32.25 11.16
C LEU A 572 4.49 -33.44 11.77
N ALA A 573 3.83 -34.60 11.86
CA ALA A 573 4.46 -35.83 12.36
C ALA A 573 5.62 -36.29 11.45
N TYR A 574 5.45 -36.16 10.13
CA TYR A 574 6.47 -36.50 9.15
C TYR A 574 7.70 -35.58 9.26
N ALA A 575 7.50 -34.27 9.33
CA ALA A 575 8.57 -33.29 9.50
C ALA A 575 9.39 -33.56 10.76
N SER A 576 8.72 -33.80 11.89
CA SER A 576 9.37 -34.10 13.17
C SER A 576 10.21 -35.38 13.11
N SER A 577 9.67 -36.46 12.53
CA SER A 577 10.39 -37.74 12.42
C SER A 577 11.59 -37.71 11.44
N HIS A 578 11.59 -36.78 10.49
CA HIS A 578 12.63 -36.64 9.47
C HIS A 578 13.58 -35.45 9.71
N GLY A 579 13.40 -34.71 10.80
CA GLY A 579 14.24 -33.56 11.14
C GLY A 579 14.12 -32.40 10.15
N ILE A 580 12.92 -32.16 9.62
CA ILE A 580 12.61 -31.02 8.74
C ILE A 580 12.14 -29.86 9.60
N TYR A 581 12.85 -28.73 9.57
CA TYR A 581 12.39 -27.50 10.20
C TYR A 581 11.22 -26.93 9.42
N LEU A 582 10.16 -26.54 10.14
CA LEU A 582 8.97 -25.92 9.57
C LEU A 582 8.80 -24.53 10.15
N THR A 583 8.70 -23.54 9.28
CA THR A 583 8.48 -22.15 9.66
C THR A 583 7.31 -21.59 8.85
N HIS A 584 6.26 -21.14 9.52
CA HIS A 584 5.16 -20.44 8.86
C HIS A 584 5.58 -19.00 8.51
N GLU A 585 5.03 -18.41 7.44
CA GLU A 585 5.33 -17.04 6.98
C GLU A 585 5.37 -16.02 8.15
N LYS A 586 4.37 -16.06 9.04
CA LYS A 586 4.32 -15.19 10.23
C LYS A 586 5.51 -15.37 11.19
N GLN A 587 6.01 -16.59 11.38
CA GLN A 587 7.23 -16.85 12.16
C GLN A 587 8.47 -16.35 11.42
N PHE A 588 8.50 -16.54 10.10
CA PHE A 588 9.60 -16.12 9.26
C PHE A 588 9.78 -14.59 9.31
N ARG A 589 8.68 -13.82 9.32
CA ARG A 589 8.74 -12.36 9.51
C ARG A 589 9.40 -11.94 10.83
N ILE A 590 9.28 -12.76 11.89
CA ILE A 590 9.98 -12.51 13.16
C ILE A 590 11.49 -12.73 12.98
N LEU A 591 11.89 -13.77 12.25
CA LEU A 591 13.30 -13.99 11.89
C LEU A 591 13.86 -12.80 11.10
N LEU A 592 13.16 -12.32 10.07
CA LEU A 592 13.62 -11.14 9.29
C LEU A 592 13.87 -9.91 10.19
N ASN A 593 12.95 -9.64 11.12
CA ASN A 593 13.07 -8.53 12.06
C ASN A 593 14.29 -8.67 12.99
N ILE A 594 14.59 -9.88 13.49
CA ILE A 594 15.77 -10.13 14.35
C ILE A 594 17.08 -9.76 13.63
N PHE A 595 17.16 -10.00 12.32
CA PHE A 595 18.36 -9.70 11.52
C PHE A 595 18.34 -8.33 10.84
N GLY A 596 17.32 -7.51 11.13
CA GLY A 596 17.11 -6.21 10.50
C GLY A 596 17.05 -6.30 8.98
N VAL A 597 16.55 -7.43 8.44
CA VAL A 597 16.36 -7.62 7.00
C VAL A 597 15.05 -6.91 6.65
N GLU A 598 15.17 -5.77 5.97
CA GLU A 598 14.02 -5.05 5.41
C GLU A 598 13.42 -5.89 4.27
N GLU A 599 12.08 -5.96 4.19
CA GLU A 599 11.42 -6.42 2.96
C GLU A 599 11.82 -5.43 1.85
N ALA A 600 12.38 -5.94 0.76
CA ALA A 600 12.97 -5.13 -0.29
C ALA A 600 11.91 -4.32 -1.06
N GLU A 601 11.68 -3.05 -0.70
CA GLU A 601 11.12 -2.06 -1.62
C GLU A 601 12.27 -1.30 -2.33
N GLU A 602 12.53 -1.76 -3.55
CA GLU A 602 13.37 -1.25 -4.64
C GLU A 602 14.29 -0.01 -4.42
N GLU A 603 15.58 -0.22 -4.69
CA GLU A 603 16.40 0.66 -5.54
C GLU A 603 16.53 0.01 -6.92
N ARG A 604 15.99 0.63 -7.97
CA ARG A 604 16.43 0.37 -9.36
C ARG A 604 16.87 1.68 -9.98
N ARG A 605 18.13 1.70 -10.44
CA ARG A 605 18.75 2.83 -11.14
C ARG A 605 18.15 2.97 -12.55
N PRO A 606 18.11 4.20 -13.09
CA PRO A 606 17.48 4.50 -14.37
C PRO A 606 18.42 4.18 -15.55
N VAL A 607 17.84 3.80 -16.68
CA VAL A 607 18.41 4.05 -18.00
C VAL A 607 17.33 4.74 -18.84
N GLU A 608 17.55 6.04 -19.09
CA GLU A 608 16.91 6.87 -20.11
C GLU A 608 17.24 6.28 -21.51
N GLU A 609 16.50 6.39 -22.62
CA GLU A 609 15.55 7.41 -23.07
C GLU A 609 14.92 6.94 -24.43
N LYS A 610 13.79 7.57 -24.81
CA LYS A 610 13.19 7.74 -26.16
C LYS A 610 12.24 6.65 -26.69
N ALA A 611 10.96 7.00 -26.63
CA ALA A 611 9.94 6.52 -27.56
C ALA A 611 9.71 7.59 -28.64
N GLU A 612 9.99 7.26 -29.90
CA GLU A 612 9.29 7.80 -31.05
C GLU A 612 8.86 6.64 -31.96
N ASP A 613 7.65 6.78 -32.47
CA ASP A 613 6.76 5.85 -33.16
C ASP A 613 7.22 5.41 -34.56
N VAL A 614 7.40 4.11 -34.86
CA VAL A 614 7.28 3.55 -36.23
C VAL A 614 6.94 2.03 -36.23
N SER A 615 5.94 1.68 -37.05
CA SER A 615 5.51 0.39 -37.59
C SER A 615 6.49 -0.80 -37.68
N ARG A 616 5.94 -2.02 -37.46
CA ARG A 616 6.52 -3.36 -37.67
C ARG A 616 7.87 -3.56 -36.96
N GLU A 617 7.80 -3.98 -35.69
CA GLU A 617 8.97 -4.34 -34.88
C GLU A 617 9.88 -5.28 -35.66
N GLU A 618 11.09 -4.82 -35.97
CA GLU A 618 12.17 -5.64 -36.49
C GLU A 618 12.55 -6.70 -35.46
N PRO A 619 12.94 -7.91 -35.89
CA PRO A 619 13.39 -8.94 -34.96
C PRO A 619 14.60 -8.45 -34.18
N LEU A 620 14.61 -8.69 -32.88
CA LEU A 620 15.69 -8.32 -31.99
C LEU A 620 16.89 -9.23 -32.26
N GLU A 621 17.93 -8.69 -32.91
CA GLU A 621 19.17 -9.41 -33.20
C GLU A 621 20.26 -9.12 -32.16
N PHE A 622 20.86 -10.17 -31.61
CA PHE A 622 22.00 -10.06 -30.69
C PHE A 622 23.13 -10.99 -31.13
N ASP A 623 24.32 -10.42 -31.31
CA ASP A 623 25.54 -11.19 -31.58
C ASP A 623 26.37 -11.30 -30.29
N LEU A 624 26.82 -12.53 -29.96
CA LEU A 624 27.66 -12.84 -28.81
C LEU A 624 28.84 -13.68 -29.28
N VAL A 625 30.06 -13.31 -28.86
CA VAL A 625 31.27 -14.11 -29.11
C VAL A 625 31.81 -14.60 -27.77
N ILE A 626 31.91 -15.92 -27.61
CA ILE A 626 32.42 -16.55 -26.39
C ILE A 626 33.67 -17.38 -26.68
N PRO A 627 34.63 -17.44 -25.74
CA PRO A 627 35.75 -18.36 -25.85
C PRO A 627 35.31 -19.80 -25.59
N MET A 628 35.93 -20.76 -26.28
CA MET A 628 35.76 -22.20 -26.08
C MET A 628 36.47 -22.62 -24.78
N ARG A 629 35.81 -22.41 -23.65
CA ARG A 629 36.26 -22.78 -22.30
C ARG A 629 35.09 -23.37 -21.53
N ASP A 630 35.41 -24.20 -20.53
CA ASP A 630 34.42 -24.77 -19.63
C ASP A 630 33.52 -23.66 -19.03
N ASP A 631 32.21 -23.93 -18.98
CA ASP A 631 31.14 -23.04 -18.50
C ASP A 631 30.80 -21.83 -19.40
N ALA A 632 31.50 -21.61 -20.51
CA ALA A 632 31.19 -20.50 -21.43
C ALA A 632 29.83 -20.66 -22.12
N GLU A 633 29.36 -21.90 -22.31
CA GLU A 633 28.04 -22.24 -22.84
C GLU A 633 26.89 -21.76 -21.93
N VAL A 634 27.16 -21.63 -20.62
CA VAL A 634 26.19 -21.08 -19.65
C VAL A 634 25.99 -19.58 -19.88
N ILE A 635 27.04 -18.87 -20.33
CA ILE A 635 26.94 -17.45 -20.69
C ILE A 635 26.01 -17.28 -21.89
N ALA A 636 26.11 -18.16 -22.90
CA ALA A 636 25.19 -18.18 -24.04
C ALA A 636 23.73 -18.41 -23.60
N ALA A 637 23.46 -19.41 -22.77
CA ALA A 637 22.12 -19.69 -22.27
C ALA A 637 21.54 -18.54 -21.42
N ARG A 638 22.39 -17.88 -20.61
CA ARG A 638 21.97 -16.75 -19.79
C ARG A 638 21.66 -15.51 -20.63
N VAL A 639 22.38 -15.30 -21.72
CA VAL A 639 22.05 -14.25 -22.69
C VAL A 639 20.70 -14.54 -23.34
N ALA A 640 20.41 -15.78 -23.72
CA ALA A 640 19.07 -16.13 -24.22
C ALA A 640 17.95 -15.92 -23.17
N GLU A 641 18.23 -16.16 -21.89
CA GLU A 641 17.31 -15.87 -20.77
C GLU A 641 17.00 -14.38 -20.63
N GLU A 642 18.03 -13.55 -20.62
CA GLU A 642 17.90 -12.10 -20.51
C GLU A 642 17.19 -11.51 -21.75
N ILE A 643 17.44 -12.05 -22.95
CA ILE A 643 16.79 -11.55 -24.17
C ILE A 643 15.35 -12.08 -24.29
N SER A 644 15.05 -13.29 -23.82
CA SER A 644 13.68 -13.83 -23.85
C SER A 644 12.72 -13.12 -22.89
N TYR A 645 13.26 -12.44 -21.86
CA TYR A 645 12.50 -11.56 -20.96
C TYR A 645 11.73 -10.45 -21.70
N PHE A 646 12.23 -10.02 -22.88
CA PHE A 646 11.59 -8.97 -23.68
C PHE A 646 10.27 -9.41 -24.38
N ARG A 647 9.92 -10.69 -24.39
CA ARG A 647 8.78 -11.23 -25.17
C ARG A 647 7.83 -12.19 -24.42
N GLU A 648 7.82 -12.19 -23.09
CA GLU A 648 6.91 -13.01 -22.26
C GLU A 648 6.97 -14.53 -22.57
N VAL A 649 8.15 -15.07 -22.93
CA VAL A 649 8.34 -16.51 -23.17
C VAL A 649 8.09 -17.32 -21.89
N ASP A 650 7.26 -18.36 -21.95
CA ASP A 650 6.99 -19.22 -20.80
C ASP A 650 8.22 -20.02 -20.35
N ARG A 651 8.23 -20.42 -19.07
CA ARG A 651 9.41 -21.03 -18.45
C ARG A 651 9.82 -22.35 -19.10
N ASP A 652 8.86 -23.17 -19.53
CA ASP A 652 9.16 -24.48 -20.12
C ASP A 652 9.76 -24.31 -21.52
N THR A 653 9.24 -23.38 -22.32
CA THR A 653 9.80 -23.03 -23.63
C THR A 653 11.19 -22.41 -23.50
N LEU A 654 11.39 -21.51 -22.53
CA LEU A 654 12.68 -20.88 -22.27
C LEU A 654 13.74 -21.91 -21.82
N ASP A 655 13.38 -22.83 -20.93
CA ASP A 655 14.29 -23.88 -20.47
C ASP A 655 14.68 -24.84 -21.62
N ARG A 656 13.77 -25.11 -22.55
CA ARG A 656 14.07 -25.88 -23.78
C ARG A 656 15.03 -25.14 -24.70
N ILE A 657 14.82 -23.85 -24.95
CA ILE A 657 15.73 -23.00 -25.75
C ILE A 657 17.13 -22.96 -25.13
N LYS A 658 17.23 -22.70 -23.81
CA LYS A 658 18.51 -22.67 -23.08
C LYS A 658 19.26 -24.00 -23.20
N MET A 659 18.56 -25.12 -23.06
CA MET A 659 19.15 -26.44 -23.19
C MET A 659 19.67 -26.71 -24.62
N ALA A 660 18.92 -26.31 -25.64
CA ALA A 660 19.32 -26.48 -27.03
C ALA A 660 20.57 -25.65 -27.38
N ILE A 661 20.68 -24.43 -26.85
CA ILE A 661 21.86 -23.57 -27.01
C ILE A 661 23.08 -24.18 -26.33
N ILE A 662 22.94 -24.68 -25.10
CA ILE A 662 24.03 -25.33 -24.36
C ILE A 662 24.58 -26.51 -25.16
N GLU A 663 23.71 -27.40 -25.64
CA GLU A 663 24.12 -28.55 -26.44
C GLU A 663 24.75 -28.13 -27.78
N ALA A 664 24.26 -27.06 -28.42
CA ALA A 664 24.86 -26.53 -29.64
C ALA A 664 26.27 -25.94 -29.39
N CYS A 665 26.48 -25.22 -28.29
CA CYS A 665 27.79 -24.70 -27.87
C CYS A 665 28.76 -25.83 -27.52
N ILE A 666 28.33 -26.85 -26.78
CA ILE A 666 29.17 -28.01 -26.44
C ILE A 666 29.60 -28.72 -27.72
N ASN A 667 28.69 -28.91 -28.69
CA ASN A 667 29.04 -29.49 -29.98
C ASN A 667 30.11 -28.64 -30.71
N ALA A 668 30.00 -27.32 -30.69
CA ALA A 668 30.99 -26.41 -31.28
C ALA A 668 32.35 -26.47 -30.54
N PHE A 669 32.35 -26.57 -29.21
CA PHE A 669 33.56 -26.64 -28.38
C PHE A 669 34.32 -27.95 -28.58
N GLU A 670 33.59 -29.07 -28.69
CA GLU A 670 34.20 -30.41 -28.82
C GLU A 670 34.67 -30.72 -30.26
N HIS A 671 34.06 -30.10 -31.29
CA HIS A 671 34.23 -30.54 -32.68
C HIS A 671 34.86 -29.53 -33.64
N SER A 672 34.94 -28.24 -33.31
CA SER A 672 35.45 -27.23 -34.24
C SER A 672 36.92 -27.41 -34.63
N GLN A 673 37.80 -27.87 -33.73
CA GLN A 673 39.27 -27.82 -33.94
C GLN A 673 39.76 -26.40 -34.34
N SER A 674 39.05 -25.34 -33.95
CA SER A 674 39.36 -23.96 -34.31
C SER A 674 40.66 -23.48 -33.65
N GLU A 675 41.54 -22.84 -34.43
CA GLU A 675 42.75 -22.17 -33.91
C GLU A 675 42.42 -20.87 -33.16
N SER A 676 41.27 -20.23 -33.45
CA SER A 676 40.84 -19.01 -32.76
C SER A 676 40.25 -19.30 -31.39
N GLY A 677 39.70 -20.49 -31.18
CA GLY A 677 39.08 -20.89 -29.91
C GLY A 677 37.86 -20.06 -29.54
N LEU A 678 37.15 -19.51 -30.53
CA LEU A 678 35.96 -18.67 -30.34
C LEU A 678 34.73 -19.28 -31.03
N VAL A 679 33.57 -19.15 -30.38
CA VAL A 679 32.24 -19.45 -30.96
C VAL A 679 31.44 -18.17 -31.05
N LYS A 680 30.81 -17.96 -32.21
CA LYS A 680 29.91 -16.84 -32.48
C LYS A 680 28.47 -17.33 -32.38
N LEU A 681 27.67 -16.64 -31.58
CA LEU A 681 26.25 -16.86 -31.45
C LEU A 681 25.49 -15.64 -31.99
N ARG A 682 24.42 -15.89 -32.74
CA ARG A 682 23.46 -14.87 -33.14
C ARG A 682 22.08 -15.30 -32.67
N TYR A 683 21.42 -14.47 -31.87
CA TYR A 683 20.03 -14.64 -31.45
C TYR A 683 19.17 -13.71 -32.30
N VAL A 684 18.05 -14.22 -32.82
CA VAL A 684 17.05 -13.45 -33.56
C VAL A 684 15.71 -13.73 -32.89
N ILE A 685 15.16 -12.74 -32.18
CA ILE A 685 13.89 -12.89 -31.46
C ILE A 685 12.81 -12.07 -32.18
N ASP A 686 11.86 -12.79 -32.77
CA ASP A 686 10.66 -12.24 -33.38
C ASP A 686 9.46 -12.38 -32.43
N LYS A 687 8.28 -11.89 -32.83
CA LYS A 687 7.05 -12.02 -32.04
C LYS A 687 6.58 -13.46 -31.90
N ASP A 688 6.81 -14.26 -32.93
CA ASP A 688 6.28 -15.62 -33.11
C ASP A 688 7.33 -16.71 -32.86
N ARG A 689 8.62 -16.37 -32.91
CA ARG A 689 9.71 -17.35 -32.80
C ARG A 689 11.02 -16.79 -32.25
N VAL A 690 11.81 -17.68 -31.65
CA VAL A 690 13.20 -17.47 -31.25
C VAL A 690 14.10 -18.30 -32.16
N GLU A 691 15.02 -17.65 -32.85
CA GLU A 691 16.05 -18.31 -33.65
C GLU A 691 17.45 -18.10 -33.04
N VAL A 692 18.27 -19.13 -33.02
CA VAL A 692 19.66 -19.04 -32.54
C VAL A 692 20.60 -19.73 -33.52
N PHE A 693 21.62 -19.00 -33.96
CA PHE A 693 22.72 -19.50 -34.78
C PHE A 693 23.95 -19.67 -33.90
N VAL A 694 24.55 -20.86 -33.90
CA VAL A 694 25.81 -21.16 -33.22
C VAL A 694 26.84 -21.52 -34.28
N THR A 695 27.86 -20.68 -34.45
CA THR A 695 28.89 -20.80 -35.49
C THR A 695 30.28 -20.94 -34.88
N ASP A 696 30.99 -22.01 -35.26
CA ASP A 696 32.43 -22.16 -35.00
C ASP A 696 33.26 -21.90 -36.26
N GLU A 697 34.50 -21.45 -36.09
CA GLU A 697 35.47 -21.21 -37.19
C GLU A 697 36.39 -22.43 -37.45
N GLY A 698 35.86 -23.62 -37.25
CA GLY A 698 36.60 -24.88 -37.33
C GLY A 698 36.86 -25.42 -38.73
N ARG A 699 37.69 -26.47 -38.86
CA ARG A 699 37.71 -27.28 -40.09
C ARG A 699 36.49 -28.19 -40.07
N GLY A 700 35.46 -27.85 -40.85
CA GLY A 700 34.15 -28.48 -40.83
C GLY A 700 34.15 -30.01 -40.65
N PHE A 701 33.18 -30.52 -39.90
CA PHE A 701 32.97 -31.95 -39.68
C PHE A 701 32.23 -32.60 -40.86
N SER A 702 32.83 -33.60 -41.50
CA SER A 702 32.11 -34.46 -42.45
C SER A 702 31.33 -35.54 -41.70
N PRO A 703 29.99 -35.65 -41.81
CA PRO A 703 29.20 -36.66 -41.10
C PRO A 703 29.49 -38.11 -41.54
N ARG A 704 30.40 -38.31 -42.49
CA ARG A 704 30.76 -39.62 -43.05
C ARG A 704 32.27 -39.83 -43.07
N GLY A 705 32.80 -40.30 -41.94
CA GLY A 705 33.86 -41.32 -41.90
C GLY A 705 35.27 -40.89 -41.49
N SER A 706 35.74 -41.40 -40.33
CA SER A 706 37.04 -42.09 -40.18
C SER A 706 37.16 -42.73 -38.79
N LEU A 707 37.25 -44.06 -38.79
CA LEU A 707 37.54 -44.92 -37.64
C LEU A 707 39.05 -44.90 -37.36
N ASP A 708 39.47 -44.40 -36.19
CA ASP A 708 40.44 -45.08 -35.30
C ASP A 708 40.90 -44.20 -34.13
N ARG A 709 40.39 -44.53 -32.93
CA ARG A 709 41.10 -44.57 -31.63
C ARG A 709 40.10 -45.11 -30.59
N LYS A 710 40.47 -46.23 -29.96
CA LYS A 710 39.65 -46.98 -29.01
C LYS A 710 39.80 -46.34 -27.62
N GLU A 711 38.75 -45.68 -27.13
CA GLU A 711 38.23 -45.74 -25.73
C GLU A 711 37.04 -44.78 -25.41
N GLU A 712 36.55 -43.95 -26.33
CA GLU A 712 35.44 -42.99 -26.05
C GLU A 712 34.11 -43.29 -26.80
N LYS A 713 33.66 -44.55 -26.82
CA LYS A 713 32.57 -45.00 -27.72
C LYS A 713 31.13 -44.92 -27.19
N ARG A 714 30.77 -44.00 -26.27
CA ARG A 714 29.38 -43.88 -25.77
C ARG A 714 28.67 -42.52 -25.91
N LYS A 715 29.33 -41.48 -26.41
CA LYS A 715 28.75 -40.11 -26.45
C LYS A 715 28.70 -39.41 -27.82
N ARG A 716 29.12 -40.04 -28.94
CA ARG A 716 29.08 -39.37 -30.24
C ARG A 716 27.69 -39.48 -30.89
N GLY A 717 27.04 -38.34 -31.13
CA GLY A 717 25.75 -38.22 -31.84
C GLY A 717 24.50 -38.01 -30.98
N TRP A 718 24.64 -37.81 -29.66
CA TRP A 718 23.51 -37.54 -28.75
C TRP A 718 23.07 -36.07 -28.74
N GLY A 719 24.02 -35.12 -28.78
CA GLY A 719 23.71 -33.68 -28.72
C GLY A 719 22.73 -33.23 -29.79
N LEU A 720 22.95 -33.57 -31.06
CA LEU A 720 22.03 -33.23 -32.15
C LEU A 720 20.65 -33.92 -32.05
N LYS A 721 20.55 -35.08 -31.39
CA LYS A 721 19.25 -35.71 -31.10
C LYS A 721 18.50 -34.96 -30.01
N ILE A 722 19.19 -34.56 -28.95
CA ILE A 722 18.63 -33.77 -27.85
C ILE A 722 18.15 -32.41 -28.37
N ILE A 723 18.96 -31.72 -29.17
CA ILE A 723 18.59 -30.43 -29.75
C ILE A 723 17.28 -30.55 -30.55
N ARG A 724 17.15 -31.59 -31.39
CA ARG A 724 15.93 -31.83 -32.19
C ARG A 724 14.68 -32.18 -31.38
N GLU A 725 14.82 -32.62 -30.13
CA GLU A 725 13.68 -32.86 -29.23
C GLU A 725 13.25 -31.59 -28.48
N LEU A 726 14.12 -30.57 -28.41
CA LEU A 726 13.92 -29.36 -27.61
C LEU A 726 13.40 -28.19 -28.44
N VAL A 727 13.87 -28.04 -29.68
CA VAL A 727 13.47 -26.98 -30.60
C VAL A 727 12.63 -27.54 -31.75
N ASP A 728 11.90 -26.66 -32.43
CA ASP A 728 10.95 -27.08 -33.46
C ASP A 728 11.65 -27.32 -34.81
N GLU A 729 12.69 -26.53 -35.14
CA GLU A 729 13.52 -26.75 -36.34
C GLU A 729 15.03 -26.67 -36.03
N VAL A 730 15.83 -27.48 -36.76
CA VAL A 730 17.29 -27.52 -36.64
C VAL A 730 17.94 -27.68 -38.01
N ASP A 731 18.71 -26.68 -38.44
CA ASP A 731 19.56 -26.75 -39.63
C ASP A 731 21.05 -26.80 -39.26
N VAL A 732 21.83 -27.60 -39.98
CA VAL A 732 23.29 -27.67 -39.79
C VAL A 732 23.98 -27.48 -41.14
N VAL A 733 24.79 -26.42 -41.24
CA VAL A 733 25.60 -26.11 -42.42
C VAL A 733 27.06 -26.24 -42.04
N THR A 734 27.82 -27.06 -42.78
CA THR A 734 29.24 -27.31 -42.52
C THR A 734 30.05 -27.09 -43.80
N GLY A 735 31.18 -26.38 -43.69
CA GLY A 735 32.10 -26.10 -44.79
C GLY A 735 33.54 -25.90 -44.33
N ASP A 736 34.41 -25.48 -45.26
CA ASP A 736 35.85 -25.29 -45.00
C ASP A 736 36.14 -24.13 -44.02
N GLU A 737 35.17 -23.24 -43.78
CA GLU A 737 35.26 -22.09 -42.85
C GLU A 737 34.57 -22.33 -41.49
N GLY A 738 33.98 -23.51 -41.24
CA GLY A 738 33.32 -23.78 -39.96
C GLY A 738 32.03 -24.59 -40.05
N THR A 739 31.36 -24.73 -38.91
CA THR A 739 29.98 -25.26 -38.81
C THR A 739 29.05 -24.23 -38.19
N THR A 740 27.85 -24.07 -38.77
CA THR A 740 26.75 -23.26 -38.22
C THR A 740 25.56 -24.17 -37.93
N ILE A 741 25.07 -24.14 -36.69
CA ILE A 741 23.83 -24.77 -36.26
C ILE A 741 22.77 -23.69 -36.06
N ARG A 742 21.64 -23.76 -36.77
CA ARG A 742 20.47 -22.90 -36.58
C ARG A 742 19.40 -23.65 -35.80
N LEU A 743 18.88 -23.02 -34.75
CA LEU A 743 17.82 -23.53 -33.87
C LEU A 743 16.61 -22.61 -33.99
N VAL A 744 15.40 -23.15 -34.18
CA VAL A 744 14.16 -22.35 -34.24
C VAL A 744 13.13 -22.89 -33.25
N LYS A 745 12.53 -22.00 -32.45
CA LYS A 745 11.45 -22.31 -31.50
C LYS A 745 10.29 -21.34 -31.66
N PHE A 746 9.07 -21.83 -31.88
CA PHE A 746 7.87 -21.00 -31.96
C PHE A 746 7.26 -20.74 -30.57
N LEU A 747 6.74 -19.53 -30.35
CA LEU A 747 6.29 -19.03 -29.04
C LEU A 747 4.77 -19.17 -28.80
N ASP A 748 3.96 -19.38 -29.84
CA ASP A 748 2.51 -19.62 -29.74
C ASP A 748 2.13 -21.04 -30.23
N GLU A 749 1.49 -21.84 -29.38
CA GLU A 749 1.01 -23.19 -29.75
C GLU A 749 -0.15 -23.18 -30.78
N ALA A 750 -0.76 -22.03 -31.04
CA ALA A 750 -1.88 -21.91 -31.98
C ALA A 750 -1.47 -22.06 -33.46
N GLU A 751 -0.21 -21.79 -33.82
CA GLU A 751 0.23 -21.88 -35.22
C GLU A 751 0.83 -23.25 -35.59
N LYS A 752 1.26 -24.07 -34.62
CA LYS A 752 1.66 -25.47 -34.87
C LYS A 752 0.54 -26.27 -35.53
N ILE A 753 -0.70 -26.06 -35.08
CA ILE A 753 -1.88 -26.70 -35.68
C ILE A 753 -2.11 -26.17 -37.10
N SER A 754 -1.82 -24.90 -37.39
CA SER A 754 -2.06 -24.30 -38.72
C SER A 754 -1.05 -24.74 -39.80
N GLN A 755 0.20 -25.02 -39.41
CA GLN A 755 1.23 -25.53 -40.32
C GLN A 755 1.19 -27.06 -40.44
N ASP A 756 0.94 -27.81 -39.36
CA ASP A 756 0.75 -29.26 -39.44
C ASP A 756 -0.53 -29.62 -40.21
N VAL A 757 -1.60 -28.79 -40.13
CA VAL A 757 -2.82 -28.94 -40.96
C VAL A 757 -2.58 -28.57 -42.42
N LYS A 758 -1.69 -27.61 -42.73
CA LYS A 758 -1.31 -27.29 -44.12
C LYS A 758 -0.42 -28.36 -44.75
N VAL A 759 0.55 -28.89 -44.01
CA VAL A 759 1.44 -29.96 -44.50
C VAL A 759 0.69 -31.30 -44.63
N SER A 760 -0.29 -31.57 -43.76
CA SER A 760 -1.18 -32.74 -43.91
C SER A 760 -2.21 -32.57 -45.04
N ALA A 761 -2.75 -31.37 -45.27
CA ALA A 761 -3.63 -31.09 -46.40
C ALA A 761 -2.90 -31.17 -47.76
N GLU A 762 -1.66 -30.67 -47.85
CA GLU A 762 -0.84 -30.77 -49.07
C GLU A 762 -0.32 -32.21 -49.34
N SER A 763 -0.18 -33.05 -48.31
CA SER A 763 0.17 -34.48 -48.47
C SER A 763 -1.04 -35.40 -48.74
N GLU A 764 -2.26 -35.01 -48.34
CA GLU A 764 -3.50 -35.66 -48.78
C GLU A 764 -3.89 -35.28 -50.23
N GLU A 765 -3.61 -34.04 -50.68
CA GLU A 765 -3.79 -33.66 -52.11
C GLU A 765 -2.78 -34.36 -53.04
N GLN A 766 -1.54 -34.60 -52.59
CA GLN A 766 -0.54 -35.35 -53.39
C GLN A 766 -0.74 -36.88 -53.39
N SER A 767 -1.47 -37.44 -52.40
CA SER A 767 -1.80 -38.88 -52.37
C SER A 767 -3.18 -39.20 -52.99
N GLY A 768 -4.01 -38.19 -53.24
CA GLY A 768 -5.27 -38.29 -53.99
C GLY A 768 -5.11 -38.30 -55.51
N GLU A 769 -4.02 -37.77 -56.06
CA GLU A 769 -3.75 -37.75 -57.51
C GLU A 769 -3.09 -39.04 -58.05
N GLU A 770 -2.57 -39.93 -57.19
CA GLU A 770 -1.89 -41.17 -57.65
C GLU A 770 -2.77 -42.44 -57.70
N ASN A 771 -4.07 -42.38 -57.37
CA ASN A 771 -4.99 -43.53 -57.47
C ASN A 771 -6.19 -43.32 -58.42
N GLY A 772 -6.05 -42.41 -59.40
CA GLY A 772 -7.10 -42.05 -60.36
C GLY A 772 -6.84 -42.44 -61.83
N GLU A 773 -5.82 -43.25 -62.14
CA GLU A 773 -5.62 -43.81 -63.49
C GLU A 773 -5.28 -45.31 -63.42
N ASN A 774 -6.31 -46.14 -63.26
CA ASN A 774 -6.50 -47.38 -64.03
C ASN A 774 -7.87 -47.98 -63.71
N ASP A 775 -8.66 -48.14 -64.78
CA ASP A 775 -10.02 -48.70 -64.95
C ASP A 775 -11.25 -47.82 -64.66
#